data_AF-A0A3N5W8X4-F1
#
_entry.id   AF-A0A3N5W8X4-F1
#
_cell.length_a   1.000
_cell.length_b   1.000
_cell.length_c   1.000
_cell.angle_alpha   90.00
_cell.angle_beta   90.00
_cell.angle_gamma   90.00
#
_symmetry.space_group_name_H-M   'P 1'
#
loop_
_entity.id
_entity.type
_entity.pdbx_description
1 polymer ?
#
loop_
_entity_poly.entity_id
_entity_poly.type
_entity_poly.pdbx_seq_one_letter_code
_entity_poly.pdbx_strand_id
1 'polypeptide(L)'
;MKDNSRLFAVGLPLSLEEAALLLYALSFGPLTKNDLTRALKQAGLTMPDGSTVTPERVAPCIQRLRAKGRIKSVGSSSACPPETRMTYIAAARETGWFSRLAQDLQKAVPGQVNPGDWAYKWGGRRFASFSHACRDVFLALERDDQDELKRLAGLCSLDVQVGSLINVLLEICMEPFQPAYLERLPRQYRDLLLYAALNLQTCALALDHPVFAYARAWILANRQDLEKSLLEKCVNHLVERDILAGDFNGAKALLDTFTDLDTYVVRGMLELLSGRVPEAHQVYDLALQEAGKAKKAQLEYLGTFPAMLHALLLVQSERPQDRQRARTWLDWLSKDRDYAAYHEAYCFLEALLAWHEGRDVDDGADPVWRPSFGGNSPLGQVAVYLMQLLYWIYASHTKALKAHKQMLVPEIAKLLGHCEKHGARWPVMQISHLADRLGVALPAYAPKADAFFQETGTVDLAGLWTVKEVWESRLGALEQLIHEAEHTAHQTSGPSRRLVWKLREWDSGQIVVVPIEQKRTKAGGWTKGREIASYQMSNYSEEAMDFLTDQDRAALAGVLMGRDYYYGEGYGMDPGLILRALVGHSHVFWEDRPYVPVEIVEGKPEVHIVPKAGQLHICMDPYPDSHMDDDLSPSCIIKESQARVRVIIFEPMHLKMAEVLGPDGVMIPKGRSEDALKRLQGLSRHVAIQSDVALAAAEAETVEPNCHPHLRLQRLEQGLNAEMVVVPLGGQTQRAFAPGIGNAHLVETIEGKTIQTRRKLEEETARAEQALEAVSMLRANANGDYVWVVDDPMDALELLEQLQAVPPEVLTVEWPKGDPITVRSLSPQQFHLSIRSAQDWFEVEGEVRVDQDLMVKMRTLLDQIESSDNRFI
;
A
#
# COMPACT_ATOMS: atom_id res chain seq x y z
N MET A 1 -50.54 3.36 -38.32
CA MET A 1 -51.93 3.01 -37.93
C MET A 1 -52.51 2.04 -38.95
N LYS A 2 -52.63 0.77 -38.58
CA LYS A 2 -53.62 -0.18 -39.13
C LYS A 2 -54.24 -0.86 -37.91
N ASP A 3 -55.54 -0.65 -37.76
CA ASP A 3 -56.37 -1.08 -36.64
C ASP A 3 -56.62 -2.60 -36.72
N ASN A 4 -55.93 -3.39 -35.89
CA ASN A 4 -56.15 -4.83 -35.70
C ASN A 4 -57.28 -5.03 -34.69
N SER A 5 -58.48 -4.60 -35.08
CA SER A 5 -59.68 -4.59 -34.25
C SER A 5 -59.99 -6.00 -33.69
N ARG A 6 -59.89 -6.11 -32.36
CA ARG A 6 -60.27 -7.22 -31.46
C ARG A 6 -59.50 -8.53 -31.62
N LEU A 7 -58.45 -8.69 -30.78
CA LEU A 7 -57.67 -9.94 -30.62
C LEU A 7 -58.51 -11.15 -30.18
N PHE A 8 -59.65 -10.90 -29.53
CA PHE A 8 -60.64 -11.92 -29.19
C PHE A 8 -62.02 -11.34 -29.49
N ALA A 9 -62.86 -12.06 -30.23
CA ALA A 9 -64.23 -11.65 -30.48
C ALA A 9 -65.14 -12.12 -29.34
N VAL A 10 -65.80 -11.17 -28.67
CA VAL A 10 -66.74 -11.46 -27.56
C VAL A 10 -67.86 -12.38 -28.05
N GLY A 11 -67.97 -13.57 -27.43
CA GLY A 11 -69.03 -14.54 -27.71
C GLY A 11 -68.75 -15.57 -28.83
N LEU A 12 -67.58 -15.54 -29.48
CA LEU A 12 -67.15 -16.58 -30.43
C LEU A 12 -66.23 -17.62 -29.76
N PRO A 13 -66.21 -18.89 -30.25
CA PRO A 13 -65.27 -19.89 -29.76
C PRO A 13 -63.84 -19.45 -30.06
N LEU A 14 -62.99 -19.58 -29.04
CA LEU A 14 -61.59 -19.17 -29.10
C LEU A 14 -60.85 -19.95 -30.21
N SER A 15 -60.11 -19.26 -31.08
CA SER A 15 -59.33 -19.96 -32.11
C SER A 15 -58.21 -20.79 -31.47
N LEU A 16 -57.79 -21.88 -32.13
CA LEU A 16 -56.69 -22.72 -31.60
C LEU A 16 -55.39 -21.90 -31.39
N GLU A 17 -55.15 -20.90 -32.25
CA GLU A 17 -54.02 -19.98 -32.12
C GLU A 17 -54.14 -19.05 -30.91
N GLU A 18 -55.33 -18.49 -30.67
CA GLU A 18 -55.61 -17.68 -29.48
C GLU A 18 -55.47 -18.49 -28.19
N ALA A 19 -55.94 -19.75 -28.19
CA ALA A 19 -55.88 -20.62 -27.02
C ALA A 19 -54.44 -20.96 -26.70
N ALA A 20 -53.68 -21.33 -27.73
CA ALA A 20 -52.26 -21.62 -27.56
C ALA A 20 -51.50 -20.42 -27.04
N LEU A 21 -51.76 -19.21 -27.58
CA LEU A 21 -51.12 -17.99 -27.16
C LEU A 21 -51.43 -17.64 -25.70
N LEU A 22 -52.70 -17.76 -25.27
CA LEU A 22 -53.07 -17.54 -23.89
C LEU A 22 -52.43 -18.57 -22.95
N LEU A 23 -52.37 -19.85 -23.32
CA LEU A 23 -51.70 -20.88 -22.52
C LEU A 23 -50.19 -20.61 -22.37
N TYR A 24 -49.52 -20.11 -23.42
CA TYR A 24 -48.13 -19.65 -23.33
C TYR A 24 -47.96 -18.39 -22.48
N ALA A 25 -48.97 -17.50 -22.43
CA ALA A 25 -48.94 -16.33 -21.56
C ALA A 25 -49.13 -16.72 -20.09
N LEU A 26 -50.08 -17.62 -19.81
CA LEU A 26 -50.39 -18.13 -18.48
C LEU A 26 -49.32 -19.08 -17.92
N SER A 27 -48.46 -19.68 -18.75
CA SER A 27 -47.39 -20.55 -18.24
C SER A 27 -46.25 -19.79 -17.58
N PHE A 28 -46.14 -18.46 -17.73
CA PHE A 28 -45.04 -17.60 -17.28
C PHE A 28 -43.63 -17.97 -17.78
N GLY A 29 -43.48 -19.11 -18.44
CA GLY A 29 -42.22 -19.65 -18.93
C GLY A 29 -42.41 -20.64 -20.06
N PRO A 30 -41.36 -21.37 -20.45
CA PRO A 30 -41.39 -22.26 -21.59
C PRO A 30 -42.38 -23.40 -21.39
N LEU A 31 -43.27 -23.58 -22.36
CA LEU A 31 -44.20 -24.70 -22.42
C LEU A 31 -43.77 -25.64 -23.55
N THR A 32 -43.66 -26.93 -23.25
CA THR A 32 -43.33 -27.92 -24.27
C THR A 32 -44.50 -28.13 -25.23
N LYS A 33 -44.22 -28.60 -26.45
CA LYS A 33 -45.26 -28.96 -27.43
C LYS A 33 -46.25 -29.98 -26.85
N ASN A 34 -45.78 -30.92 -26.02
CA ASN A 34 -46.60 -31.96 -25.41
C ASN A 34 -47.49 -31.39 -24.30
N ASP A 35 -46.95 -30.52 -23.46
CA ASP A 35 -47.71 -29.88 -22.37
C ASP A 35 -48.77 -28.92 -22.92
N LEU A 36 -48.44 -28.17 -23.98
CA LEU A 36 -49.43 -27.36 -24.70
C LEU A 36 -50.55 -28.24 -25.27
N THR A 37 -50.20 -29.35 -25.92
CA THR A 37 -51.19 -30.28 -26.48
C THR A 37 -52.09 -30.85 -25.39
N ARG A 38 -51.52 -31.21 -24.24
CA ARG A 38 -52.27 -31.72 -23.09
C ARG A 38 -53.22 -30.66 -22.53
N ALA A 39 -52.77 -29.41 -22.40
CA ALA A 39 -53.60 -28.29 -21.93
C ALA A 39 -54.74 -27.96 -22.90
N LEU A 40 -54.48 -27.96 -24.22
CA LEU A 40 -55.53 -27.75 -25.24
C LEU A 40 -56.59 -28.87 -25.23
N LYS A 41 -56.16 -30.13 -25.06
CA LYS A 41 -57.07 -31.27 -24.88
C LYS A 41 -57.91 -31.13 -23.61
N GLN A 42 -57.26 -30.77 -22.50
CA GLN A 42 -57.92 -30.58 -21.21
C GLN A 42 -59.00 -29.48 -21.28
N ALA A 43 -58.76 -28.44 -22.07
CA ALA A 43 -59.72 -27.37 -22.34
C ALA A 43 -60.90 -27.78 -23.23
N GLY A 44 -60.86 -28.98 -23.82
CA GLY A 44 -61.89 -29.49 -24.73
C GLY A 44 -61.85 -28.87 -26.13
N LEU A 45 -60.69 -28.34 -26.55
CA LEU A 45 -60.53 -27.76 -27.89
C LEU A 45 -60.27 -28.85 -28.93
N THR A 46 -60.78 -28.64 -30.14
CA THR A 46 -60.54 -29.47 -31.32
C THR A 46 -59.79 -28.68 -32.39
N MET A 47 -59.21 -29.39 -33.36
CA MET A 47 -58.66 -28.75 -34.56
C MET A 47 -59.79 -28.09 -35.39
N PRO A 48 -59.47 -27.14 -36.30
CA PRO A 48 -60.49 -26.48 -37.13
C PRO A 48 -61.35 -27.41 -37.99
N ASP A 49 -60.86 -28.62 -38.27
CA ASP A 49 -61.57 -29.68 -39.00
C ASP A 49 -62.35 -30.64 -38.07
N GLY A 50 -62.52 -30.31 -36.79
CA GLY A 50 -63.28 -31.07 -35.81
C GLY A 50 -62.54 -32.27 -35.17
N SER A 51 -61.30 -32.51 -35.58
CA SER A 51 -60.51 -33.66 -35.10
C SER A 51 -59.78 -33.38 -33.78
N THR A 52 -59.26 -34.44 -33.14
CA THR A 52 -58.54 -34.33 -31.87
C THR A 52 -57.20 -33.61 -32.02
N VAL A 53 -56.85 -32.79 -31.03
CA VAL A 53 -55.57 -32.08 -30.96
C VAL A 53 -54.43 -33.10 -30.77
N THR A 54 -53.40 -33.11 -31.62
CA THR A 54 -52.18 -33.92 -31.44
C THR A 54 -50.93 -33.06 -31.59
N PRO A 55 -49.76 -33.47 -31.05
CA PRO A 55 -48.55 -32.66 -31.09
C PRO A 55 -48.12 -32.30 -32.52
N GLU A 56 -48.29 -33.20 -33.48
CA GLU A 56 -47.96 -33.02 -34.90
C GLU A 56 -48.85 -31.94 -35.54
N ARG A 57 -50.12 -31.93 -35.13
CA ARG A 57 -51.14 -31.03 -35.68
C ARG A 57 -51.11 -29.64 -35.06
N VAL A 58 -50.60 -29.52 -33.83
CA VAL A 58 -50.35 -28.23 -33.16
C VAL A 58 -49.04 -27.59 -33.65
N ALA A 59 -48.10 -28.36 -34.21
CA ALA A 59 -46.81 -27.82 -34.65
C ALA A 59 -46.91 -26.67 -35.68
N PRO A 60 -47.76 -26.72 -36.72
CA PRO A 60 -47.94 -25.60 -37.64
C PRO A 60 -48.48 -24.33 -36.95
N CYS A 61 -49.34 -24.49 -35.94
CA CYS A 61 -49.85 -23.38 -35.13
C CYS A 61 -48.71 -22.68 -34.37
N ILE A 62 -47.84 -23.46 -33.71
CA ILE A 62 -46.67 -22.93 -33.01
C ILE A 62 -45.74 -22.20 -33.99
N GLN A 63 -45.49 -22.77 -35.17
CA GLN A 63 -44.65 -22.15 -36.21
C GLN A 63 -45.22 -20.80 -36.67
N ARG A 64 -46.53 -20.70 -36.89
CA ARG A 64 -47.17 -19.43 -37.27
C ARG A 64 -47.09 -18.38 -36.15
N LEU A 65 -47.30 -18.77 -34.90
CA LEU A 65 -47.15 -17.86 -33.76
C LEU A 65 -45.70 -17.36 -33.62
N ARG A 66 -44.70 -18.22 -33.87
CA ARG A 66 -43.28 -17.83 -33.92
C ARG A 66 -42.99 -16.88 -35.07
N ALA A 67 -43.47 -17.18 -36.28
CA ALA A 67 -43.28 -16.33 -37.46
C ALA A 67 -43.90 -14.94 -37.29
N LYS A 68 -45.01 -14.84 -36.55
CA LYS A 68 -45.66 -13.57 -36.18
C LYS A 68 -44.97 -12.86 -35.00
N GLY A 69 -43.90 -13.39 -34.43
CA GLY A 69 -43.18 -12.82 -33.28
C GLY A 69 -43.96 -12.86 -31.96
N ARG A 70 -45.07 -13.62 -31.88
CA ARG A 70 -45.94 -13.67 -30.68
C ARG A 70 -45.42 -14.61 -29.59
N ILE A 71 -44.58 -15.57 -29.96
CA ILE A 71 -43.87 -16.47 -29.04
C ILE A 71 -42.41 -16.63 -29.47
N LYS A 72 -41.50 -16.82 -28.52
CA LYS A 72 -40.06 -17.04 -28.74
C LYS A 72 -39.69 -18.51 -28.49
N SER A 73 -38.68 -19.02 -29.20
CA SER A 73 -38.15 -20.37 -28.97
C SER A 73 -37.20 -20.37 -27.78
N VAL A 74 -37.34 -21.33 -26.87
CA VAL A 74 -36.48 -21.52 -25.70
C VAL A 74 -36.08 -22.99 -25.66
N GLY A 75 -34.90 -23.31 -26.21
CA GLY A 75 -34.50 -24.69 -26.47
C GLY A 75 -35.52 -25.42 -27.33
N SER A 76 -36.00 -26.58 -26.85
CA SER A 76 -37.06 -27.38 -27.49
C SER A 76 -38.49 -26.88 -27.24
N SER A 77 -38.67 -25.82 -26.43
CA SER A 77 -39.96 -25.29 -26.00
C SER A 77 -40.24 -23.89 -26.59
N SER A 78 -41.43 -23.34 -26.33
CA SER A 78 -41.74 -21.94 -26.67
C SER A 78 -42.28 -21.19 -25.45
N ALA A 79 -42.07 -19.88 -25.40
CA ALA A 79 -42.57 -19.00 -24.34
C ALA A 79 -43.19 -17.72 -24.93
N CYS A 80 -44.18 -17.17 -24.23
CA CYS A 80 -44.68 -15.83 -24.51
C CYS A 80 -43.66 -14.78 -24.02
N PRO A 81 -43.32 -13.75 -24.81
CA PRO A 81 -42.51 -12.63 -24.35
C PRO A 81 -43.20 -11.91 -23.17
N PRO A 82 -42.48 -11.60 -22.07
CA PRO A 82 -43.07 -10.94 -20.89
C PRO A 82 -43.79 -9.63 -21.25
N GLU A 83 -43.26 -8.86 -22.19
CA GLU A 83 -43.76 -7.54 -22.57
C GLU A 83 -45.17 -7.58 -23.17
N THR A 84 -45.54 -8.72 -23.77
CA THR A 84 -46.86 -8.95 -24.40
C THR A 84 -47.80 -9.83 -23.59
N ARG A 85 -47.28 -10.46 -22.52
CA ARG A 85 -47.98 -11.43 -21.68
C ARG A 85 -49.28 -10.85 -21.13
N MET A 86 -49.20 -9.67 -20.53
CA MET A 86 -50.35 -9.00 -19.91
C MET A 86 -51.40 -8.54 -20.92
N THR A 87 -50.98 -8.19 -22.15
CA THR A 87 -51.92 -7.86 -23.23
C THR A 87 -52.81 -9.04 -23.59
N TYR A 88 -52.25 -10.25 -23.69
CA TYR A 88 -53.02 -11.45 -23.99
C TYR A 88 -53.92 -11.87 -22.83
N ILE A 89 -53.41 -11.76 -21.60
CA ILE A 89 -54.19 -12.07 -20.41
C ILE A 89 -55.37 -11.10 -20.26
N ALA A 90 -55.15 -9.79 -20.43
CA ALA A 90 -56.21 -8.79 -20.34
C ALA A 90 -57.34 -9.04 -21.34
N ALA A 91 -56.99 -9.33 -22.59
CA ALA A 91 -57.99 -9.61 -23.61
C ALA A 91 -58.75 -10.96 -23.38
N ALA A 92 -58.11 -11.92 -22.72
CA ALA A 92 -58.78 -13.15 -22.26
C ALA A 92 -59.73 -12.92 -21.07
N ARG A 93 -59.50 -11.89 -20.23
CA ARG A 93 -60.43 -11.48 -19.16
C ARG A 93 -61.71 -10.90 -19.74
N GLU A 94 -61.58 -9.99 -20.71
CA GLU A 94 -62.73 -9.34 -21.36
C GLU A 94 -63.67 -10.34 -22.05
N THR A 95 -63.13 -11.48 -22.49
CA THR A 95 -63.89 -12.52 -23.19
C THR A 95 -64.33 -13.68 -22.29
N GLY A 96 -63.97 -13.68 -21.01
CA GLY A 96 -64.37 -14.70 -20.03
C GLY A 96 -63.64 -16.05 -20.12
N TRP A 97 -62.67 -16.18 -21.03
CA TRP A 97 -61.93 -17.43 -21.25
C TRP A 97 -60.78 -17.66 -20.26
N PHE A 98 -60.33 -16.61 -19.59
CA PHE A 98 -59.22 -16.65 -18.64
C PHE A 98 -59.38 -17.75 -17.58
N SER A 99 -60.47 -17.72 -16.81
CA SER A 99 -60.64 -18.60 -15.64
C SER A 99 -60.66 -20.08 -16.02
N ARG A 100 -61.31 -20.41 -17.14
CA ARG A 100 -61.39 -21.78 -17.66
C ARG A 100 -60.02 -22.29 -18.10
N LEU A 101 -59.36 -21.56 -18.99
CA LEU A 101 -58.05 -21.99 -19.53
C LEU A 101 -56.95 -22.02 -18.46
N ALA A 102 -56.99 -21.12 -17.48
CA ALA A 102 -56.09 -21.17 -16.33
C ALA A 102 -56.26 -22.46 -15.51
N GLN A 103 -57.50 -22.86 -15.19
CA GLN A 103 -57.77 -24.10 -14.45
C GLN A 103 -57.36 -25.34 -15.25
N ASP A 104 -57.68 -25.36 -16.56
CA ASP A 104 -57.34 -26.47 -17.44
C ASP A 104 -55.82 -26.61 -17.61
N LEU A 105 -55.09 -25.50 -17.68
CA LEU A 105 -53.62 -25.50 -17.67
C LEU A 105 -53.05 -26.04 -16.36
N GLN A 106 -53.54 -25.61 -15.20
CA GLN A 106 -53.07 -26.10 -13.90
C GLN A 106 -53.30 -27.62 -13.74
N LYS A 107 -54.41 -28.15 -14.25
CA LYS A 107 -54.72 -29.59 -14.24
C LYS A 107 -53.84 -30.38 -15.21
N ALA A 108 -53.64 -29.88 -16.43
CA ALA A 108 -52.83 -30.55 -17.43
C ALA A 108 -51.32 -30.51 -17.10
N VAL A 109 -50.87 -29.43 -16.47
CA VAL A 109 -49.47 -29.18 -16.15
C VAL A 109 -49.36 -28.75 -14.69
N PRO A 110 -49.41 -29.68 -13.73
CA PRO A 110 -49.31 -29.37 -12.30
C PRO A 110 -48.02 -28.63 -11.98
N GLY A 111 -48.12 -27.56 -11.18
CA GLY A 111 -46.98 -26.72 -10.84
C GLY A 111 -46.16 -27.24 -9.66
N GLN A 112 -46.77 -28.04 -8.80
CA GLN A 112 -46.16 -28.56 -7.57
C GLN A 112 -45.57 -29.96 -7.81
N VAL A 113 -44.39 -30.20 -7.23
CA VAL A 113 -43.75 -31.52 -7.24
C VAL A 113 -44.51 -32.45 -6.30
N ASN A 114 -44.71 -33.70 -6.70
CA ASN A 114 -45.40 -34.67 -5.88
C ASN A 114 -44.61 -34.91 -4.57
N PRO A 115 -45.25 -34.86 -3.38
CA PRO A 115 -44.59 -35.17 -2.11
C PRO A 115 -43.90 -36.55 -2.06
N GLY A 116 -44.34 -37.49 -2.91
CA GLY A 116 -43.72 -38.80 -3.06
C GLY A 116 -42.37 -38.79 -3.78
N ASP A 117 -42.09 -37.77 -4.58
CA ASP A 117 -40.92 -37.71 -5.46
C ASP A 117 -39.63 -37.42 -4.68
N TRP A 118 -38.53 -37.99 -5.18
CA TRP A 118 -37.19 -37.76 -4.63
C TRP A 118 -36.84 -36.26 -4.55
N ALA A 119 -37.22 -35.50 -5.58
CA ALA A 119 -36.99 -34.05 -5.65
C ALA A 119 -37.68 -33.27 -4.51
N TYR A 120 -38.83 -33.74 -4.04
CA TYR A 120 -39.54 -33.12 -2.92
C TYR A 120 -38.94 -33.53 -1.57
N LYS A 121 -38.68 -34.82 -1.38
CA LYS A 121 -38.21 -35.38 -0.10
C LYS A 121 -36.77 -35.00 0.22
N TRP A 122 -35.90 -35.01 -0.79
CA TRP A 122 -34.45 -34.85 -0.61
C TRP A 122 -33.88 -33.67 -1.39
N GLY A 123 -34.54 -33.27 -2.48
CA GLY A 123 -34.06 -32.17 -3.34
C GLY A 123 -34.53 -30.78 -2.94
N GLY A 124 -35.29 -30.64 -1.84
CA GLY A 124 -35.78 -29.33 -1.37
C GLY A 124 -36.66 -28.58 -2.39
N ARG A 125 -37.29 -29.28 -3.34
CA ARG A 125 -38.19 -28.67 -4.33
C ARG A 125 -39.65 -28.82 -3.95
N ARG A 126 -40.42 -27.77 -4.17
CA ARG A 126 -41.88 -27.68 -4.01
C ARG A 126 -42.55 -27.42 -5.35
N PHE A 127 -41.88 -26.72 -6.25
CA PHE A 127 -42.36 -26.40 -7.59
C PHE A 127 -41.55 -27.12 -8.67
N ALA A 128 -42.22 -27.44 -9.78
CA ALA A 128 -41.59 -28.06 -10.95
C ALA A 128 -40.57 -27.10 -11.61
N SER A 129 -40.85 -25.80 -11.58
CA SER A 129 -39.91 -24.73 -11.94
C SER A 129 -40.35 -23.39 -11.36
N PHE A 130 -39.47 -22.39 -11.40
CA PHE A 130 -39.79 -21.01 -11.01
C PHE A 130 -41.02 -20.46 -11.76
N SER A 131 -41.14 -20.70 -13.07
CA SER A 131 -42.29 -20.26 -13.86
C SER A 131 -43.62 -20.88 -13.40
N HIS A 132 -43.60 -22.11 -12.89
CA HIS A 132 -44.81 -22.72 -12.31
C HIS A 132 -45.22 -22.04 -11.01
N ALA A 133 -44.25 -21.64 -10.17
CA ALA A 133 -44.52 -20.82 -9.00
C ALA A 133 -45.11 -19.46 -9.41
N CYS A 134 -44.55 -18.80 -10.44
CA CYS A 134 -45.11 -17.55 -10.98
C CYS A 134 -46.54 -17.70 -11.44
N ARG A 135 -46.84 -18.76 -12.22
CA ARG A 135 -48.22 -19.03 -12.63
C ARG A 135 -49.15 -19.22 -11.44
N ASP A 136 -48.80 -20.10 -10.51
CA ASP A 136 -49.73 -20.47 -9.43
C ASP A 136 -49.95 -19.29 -8.47
N VAL A 137 -48.92 -18.49 -8.17
CA VAL A 137 -49.04 -17.23 -7.40
C VAL A 137 -49.84 -16.18 -8.17
N PHE A 138 -49.58 -16.00 -9.47
CA PHE A 138 -50.34 -15.08 -10.30
C PHE A 138 -51.83 -15.43 -10.30
N LEU A 139 -52.17 -16.72 -10.42
CA LEU A 139 -53.56 -17.16 -10.39
C LEU A 139 -54.23 -16.98 -9.02
N ALA A 140 -53.48 -17.07 -7.92
CA ALA A 140 -53.99 -16.71 -6.59
C ALA A 140 -54.31 -15.21 -6.50
N LEU A 141 -53.42 -14.34 -7.00
CA LEU A 141 -53.65 -12.88 -7.06
C LEU A 141 -54.84 -12.50 -7.94
N GLU A 142 -55.03 -13.21 -9.04
CA GLU A 142 -56.16 -13.01 -9.96
C GLU A 142 -57.50 -13.36 -9.32
N ARG A 143 -57.51 -14.36 -8.43
CA ARG A 143 -58.69 -14.78 -7.68
C ARG A 143 -58.90 -13.99 -6.39
N ASP A 144 -57.94 -13.13 -6.04
CA ASP A 144 -57.87 -12.45 -4.74
C ASP A 144 -57.93 -13.46 -3.56
N ASP A 145 -57.29 -14.62 -3.74
CA ASP A 145 -57.27 -15.71 -2.77
C ASP A 145 -56.08 -15.57 -1.82
N GLN A 146 -56.33 -14.90 -0.70
CA GLN A 146 -55.30 -14.55 0.29
C GLN A 146 -54.79 -15.77 1.08
N ASP A 147 -55.64 -16.77 1.30
CA ASP A 147 -55.26 -18.02 1.99
C ASP A 147 -54.34 -18.86 1.10
N GLU A 148 -54.66 -18.97 -0.18
CA GLU A 148 -53.81 -19.64 -1.15
C GLU A 148 -52.49 -18.92 -1.34
N LEU A 149 -52.50 -17.57 -1.40
CA LEU A 149 -51.27 -16.78 -1.48
C LEU A 149 -50.36 -17.05 -0.28
N LYS A 150 -50.90 -17.12 0.94
CA LYS A 150 -50.15 -17.46 2.15
C LYS A 150 -49.61 -18.89 2.12
N ARG A 151 -50.40 -19.86 1.63
CA ARG A 151 -49.94 -21.26 1.47
C ARG A 151 -48.79 -21.34 0.47
N LEU A 152 -48.91 -20.67 -0.68
CA LEU A 152 -47.87 -20.62 -1.71
C LEU A 152 -46.62 -19.90 -1.19
N ALA A 153 -46.76 -18.85 -0.38
CA ALA A 153 -45.62 -18.18 0.27
C ALA A 153 -44.77 -19.16 1.10
N GLY A 154 -45.44 -20.00 1.90
CA GLY A 154 -44.79 -21.06 2.66
C GLY A 154 -44.05 -22.06 1.77
N LEU A 155 -44.66 -22.48 0.67
CA LEU A 155 -43.99 -23.36 -0.30
C LEU A 155 -42.79 -22.69 -0.97
N CYS A 156 -42.90 -21.41 -1.37
CA CYS A 156 -41.79 -20.67 -1.98
C CYS A 156 -40.59 -20.56 -1.03
N SER A 157 -40.83 -20.33 0.26
CA SER A 157 -39.76 -20.24 1.26
C SER A 157 -39.03 -21.56 1.53
N LEU A 158 -39.69 -22.69 1.28
CA LEU A 158 -39.15 -24.04 1.45
C LEU A 158 -38.51 -24.59 0.17
N ASP A 159 -38.67 -23.90 -0.96
CA ASP A 159 -38.16 -24.33 -2.26
C ASP A 159 -36.80 -23.70 -2.54
N VAL A 160 -35.78 -24.55 -2.75
CA VAL A 160 -34.39 -24.08 -2.96
C VAL A 160 -34.18 -23.29 -4.25
N GLN A 161 -35.03 -23.49 -5.27
CA GLN A 161 -34.92 -22.79 -6.57
C GLN A 161 -35.73 -21.50 -6.59
N VAL A 162 -36.84 -21.44 -5.84
CA VAL A 162 -37.70 -20.25 -5.79
C VAL A 162 -37.21 -19.27 -4.70
N GLY A 163 -36.84 -19.80 -3.53
CA GLY A 163 -36.30 -19.06 -2.39
C GLY A 163 -37.33 -18.23 -1.62
N SER A 164 -38.14 -17.41 -2.29
CA SER A 164 -39.13 -16.56 -1.63
C SER A 164 -40.32 -16.20 -2.51
N LEU A 165 -41.46 -15.83 -1.89
CA LEU A 165 -42.59 -15.27 -2.60
C LEU A 165 -42.23 -13.93 -3.29
N ILE A 166 -41.36 -13.13 -2.68
CA ILE A 166 -40.96 -11.82 -3.23
C ILE A 166 -40.28 -11.99 -4.59
N ASN A 167 -39.40 -12.99 -4.75
CA ASN A 167 -38.77 -13.29 -6.03
C ASN A 167 -39.81 -13.56 -7.12
N VAL A 168 -40.86 -14.31 -6.79
CA VAL A 168 -41.97 -14.62 -7.70
C VAL A 168 -42.79 -13.37 -8.02
N LEU A 169 -43.10 -12.56 -7.01
CA LEU A 169 -43.87 -11.33 -7.18
C LEU A 169 -43.12 -10.27 -8.00
N LEU A 170 -41.78 -10.23 -7.96
CA LEU A 170 -41.00 -9.36 -8.85
C LEU A 170 -41.26 -9.70 -10.33
N GLU A 171 -41.24 -10.98 -10.70
CA GLU A 171 -41.54 -11.41 -12.09
C GLU A 171 -43.00 -11.12 -12.49
N ILE A 172 -43.96 -11.26 -11.55
CA ILE A 172 -45.38 -11.05 -11.84
C ILE A 172 -45.74 -9.57 -11.93
N CYS A 173 -45.22 -8.76 -11.00
CA CYS A 173 -45.67 -7.39 -10.80
C CYS A 173 -44.78 -6.35 -11.48
N MET A 174 -43.55 -6.68 -11.87
CA MET A 174 -42.61 -5.71 -12.46
C MET A 174 -42.41 -5.87 -13.97
N GLU A 175 -42.72 -7.03 -14.56
CA GLU A 175 -42.47 -7.32 -15.99
C GLU A 175 -43.73 -7.75 -16.76
N PRO A 176 -44.53 -6.79 -17.29
CA PRO A 176 -44.46 -5.34 -17.11
C PRO A 176 -45.05 -4.88 -15.77
N PHE A 177 -44.75 -3.65 -15.34
CA PHE A 177 -45.24 -3.10 -14.07
C PHE A 177 -46.79 -3.09 -13.95
N GLN A 178 -47.32 -3.72 -12.90
CA GLN A 178 -48.76 -3.84 -12.63
C GLN A 178 -49.10 -3.33 -11.21
N PRO A 179 -49.38 -2.03 -11.03
CA PRO A 179 -49.66 -1.46 -9.70
C PRO A 179 -50.93 -2.04 -9.06
N ALA A 180 -51.93 -2.44 -9.85
CA ALA A 180 -53.17 -3.03 -9.36
C ALA A 180 -52.96 -4.34 -8.58
N TYR A 181 -51.93 -5.14 -8.91
CA TYR A 181 -51.60 -6.33 -8.12
C TYR A 181 -50.89 -5.98 -6.82
N LEU A 182 -50.05 -4.97 -6.85
CA LEU A 182 -49.33 -4.52 -5.67
C LEU A 182 -50.30 -4.01 -4.60
N GLU A 183 -51.38 -3.34 -5.00
CA GLU A 183 -52.45 -2.88 -4.11
C GLU A 183 -53.28 -4.01 -3.48
N ARG A 184 -53.40 -5.16 -4.15
CA ARG A 184 -54.12 -6.35 -3.65
C ARG A 184 -53.31 -7.22 -2.70
N LEU A 185 -52.00 -6.98 -2.61
CA LEU A 185 -51.14 -7.75 -1.73
C LEU A 185 -51.39 -7.39 -0.27
N PRO A 186 -51.32 -8.38 0.65
CA PRO A 186 -51.21 -8.12 2.07
C PRO A 186 -50.07 -7.14 2.35
N ARG A 187 -50.29 -6.23 3.31
CA ARG A 187 -49.33 -5.17 3.69
C ARG A 187 -47.89 -5.66 3.76
N GLN A 188 -47.65 -6.76 4.49
CA GLN A 188 -46.32 -7.35 4.64
C GLN A 188 -45.61 -7.69 3.31
N TYR A 189 -46.33 -8.19 2.30
CA TYR A 189 -45.74 -8.59 1.02
C TYR A 189 -45.64 -7.42 0.06
N ARG A 190 -46.64 -6.52 0.07
CA ARG A 190 -46.63 -5.29 -0.72
C ARG A 190 -45.41 -4.44 -0.37
N ASP A 191 -45.23 -4.22 0.92
CA ASP A 191 -44.22 -3.35 1.50
C ASP A 191 -42.81 -3.90 1.19
N LEU A 192 -42.58 -5.20 1.40
CA LEU A 192 -41.32 -5.87 1.01
C LEU A 192 -41.08 -5.89 -0.51
N LEU A 193 -42.13 -6.12 -1.31
CA LEU A 193 -42.04 -6.12 -2.77
C LEU A 193 -41.67 -4.75 -3.30
N LEU A 194 -42.25 -3.68 -2.73
CA LEU A 194 -41.96 -2.30 -3.12
C LEU A 194 -40.47 -2.00 -2.94
N TYR A 195 -39.91 -2.32 -1.76
CA TYR A 195 -38.49 -2.18 -1.50
C TYR A 195 -37.64 -3.02 -2.45
N ALA A 196 -37.97 -4.31 -2.61
CA ALA A 196 -37.21 -5.21 -3.48
C ALA A 196 -37.22 -4.74 -4.94
N ALA A 197 -38.33 -4.19 -5.42
CA ALA A 197 -38.45 -3.65 -6.76
C ALA A 197 -37.63 -2.39 -6.95
N LEU A 198 -37.64 -1.46 -5.98
CA LEU A 198 -36.80 -0.26 -6.02
C LEU A 198 -35.31 -0.66 -6.08
N ASN A 199 -34.87 -1.54 -5.19
CA ASN A 199 -33.50 -2.02 -5.16
C ASN A 199 -33.10 -2.70 -6.49
N LEU A 200 -33.93 -3.63 -7.00
CA LEU A 200 -33.67 -4.33 -8.25
C LEU A 200 -33.51 -3.36 -9.44
N GLN A 201 -34.43 -2.42 -9.58
CA GLN A 201 -34.42 -1.48 -10.71
C GLN A 201 -33.28 -0.45 -10.58
N THR A 202 -32.91 -0.05 -9.36
CA THR A 202 -31.72 0.77 -9.10
C THR A 202 -30.44 0.02 -9.47
N CYS A 203 -30.27 -1.24 -9.04
CA CYS A 203 -29.13 -2.07 -9.43
C CYS A 203 -29.05 -2.32 -10.95
N ALA A 204 -30.21 -2.45 -11.61
CA ALA A 204 -30.31 -2.57 -13.07
C ALA A 204 -30.09 -1.26 -13.83
N LEU A 205 -29.98 -0.12 -13.13
CA LEU A 205 -29.96 1.24 -13.68
C LEU A 205 -31.17 1.55 -14.57
N ALA A 206 -32.31 0.91 -14.29
CA ALA A 206 -33.59 1.10 -14.96
C ALA A 206 -34.39 2.24 -14.32
N LEU A 207 -33.79 3.44 -14.23
CA LEU A 207 -34.28 4.54 -13.39
C LEU A 207 -35.60 5.19 -13.90
N ASP A 208 -35.89 5.05 -15.18
CA ASP A 208 -37.16 5.45 -15.80
C ASP A 208 -38.31 4.45 -15.56
N HIS A 209 -38.07 3.34 -14.83
CA HIS A 209 -39.09 2.36 -14.55
C HIS A 209 -40.27 2.97 -13.76
N PRO A 210 -41.53 2.72 -14.14
CA PRO A 210 -42.71 3.37 -13.56
C PRO A 210 -42.91 3.08 -12.06
N VAL A 211 -42.27 2.04 -11.52
CA VAL A 211 -42.29 1.73 -10.08
C VAL A 211 -41.79 2.90 -9.23
N PHE A 212 -40.81 3.67 -9.70
CA PHE A 212 -40.28 4.80 -8.92
C PHE A 212 -41.30 5.93 -8.77
N ALA A 213 -42.02 6.26 -9.84
CA ALA A 213 -43.08 7.26 -9.79
C ALA A 213 -44.25 6.80 -8.89
N TYR A 214 -44.64 5.54 -9.02
CA TYR A 214 -45.65 4.93 -8.15
C TYR A 214 -45.21 4.94 -6.68
N ALA A 215 -44.01 4.46 -6.38
CA ALA A 215 -43.47 4.37 -5.02
C ALA A 215 -43.39 5.76 -4.36
N ARG A 216 -42.91 6.78 -5.09
CA ARG A 216 -42.85 8.15 -4.60
C ARG A 216 -44.25 8.67 -4.24
N ALA A 217 -45.22 8.52 -5.14
CA ALA A 217 -46.60 8.95 -4.89
C ALA A 217 -47.22 8.20 -3.70
N TRP A 218 -47.01 6.88 -3.63
CA TRP A 218 -47.51 6.03 -2.55
C TRP A 218 -46.93 6.41 -1.19
N ILE A 219 -45.61 6.61 -1.09
CA ILE A 219 -44.92 6.94 0.16
C ILE A 219 -45.32 8.32 0.67
N LEU A 220 -45.46 9.31 -0.22
CA LEU A 220 -45.91 10.64 0.16
C LEU A 220 -47.36 10.64 0.66
N ALA A 221 -48.23 9.80 0.07
CA ALA A 221 -49.62 9.70 0.48
C ALA A 221 -49.83 8.86 1.76
N ASN A 222 -48.98 7.86 2.01
CA ASN A 222 -49.20 6.85 3.05
C ASN A 222 -48.06 6.77 4.10
N ARG A 223 -47.42 7.91 4.40
CA ARG A 223 -46.26 7.98 5.33
C ARG A 223 -46.48 7.24 6.66
N GLN A 224 -47.67 7.34 7.23
CA GLN A 224 -48.00 6.77 8.55
C GLN A 224 -48.28 5.25 8.49
N ASP A 225 -48.52 4.70 7.29
CA ASP A 225 -48.93 3.32 7.08
C ASP A 225 -47.76 2.39 6.74
N LEU A 226 -46.52 2.88 6.69
CA LEU A 226 -45.33 2.06 6.47
C LEU A 226 -44.59 1.83 7.80
N GLU A 227 -43.99 0.65 7.94
CA GLU A 227 -43.02 0.44 9.00
C GLU A 227 -41.84 1.40 8.80
N LYS A 228 -41.41 2.08 9.87
CA LYS A 228 -40.35 3.11 9.80
C LYS A 228 -39.08 2.60 9.09
N SER A 229 -38.62 1.40 9.44
CA SER A 229 -37.41 0.77 8.89
C SER A 229 -37.48 0.56 7.37
N LEU A 230 -38.68 0.26 6.86
CA LEU A 230 -38.90 0.05 5.43
C LEU A 230 -39.09 1.38 4.70
N LEU A 231 -39.80 2.32 5.32
CA LEU A 231 -39.95 3.67 4.79
C LEU A 231 -38.58 4.31 4.56
N GLU A 232 -37.66 4.19 5.53
CA GLU A 232 -36.26 4.60 5.42
C GLU A 232 -35.58 3.99 4.19
N LYS A 233 -35.65 2.66 4.05
CA LYS A 233 -35.07 1.93 2.92
C LYS A 233 -35.61 2.38 1.57
N CYS A 234 -36.93 2.58 1.46
CA CYS A 234 -37.56 3.03 0.23
C CYS A 234 -37.20 4.48 -0.12
N VAL A 235 -37.17 5.38 0.89
CA VAL A 235 -36.74 6.77 0.70
C VAL A 235 -35.28 6.81 0.27
N ASN A 236 -34.41 6.02 0.90
CA ASN A 236 -32.99 5.91 0.51
C ASN A 236 -32.85 5.51 -0.97
N HIS A 237 -33.53 4.47 -1.45
CA HIS A 237 -33.45 4.08 -2.86
C HIS A 237 -34.08 5.09 -3.83
N LEU A 238 -35.14 5.81 -3.42
CA LEU A 238 -35.71 6.88 -4.26
C LEU A 238 -34.73 8.04 -4.42
N VAL A 239 -34.09 8.46 -3.33
CA VAL A 239 -33.06 9.52 -3.33
C VAL A 239 -31.83 9.06 -4.13
N GLU A 240 -31.35 7.84 -3.91
CA GLU A 240 -30.25 7.24 -4.67
C GLU A 240 -30.56 7.23 -6.17
N ARG A 241 -31.77 6.80 -6.55
CA ARG A 241 -32.25 6.85 -7.94
C ARG A 241 -32.26 8.27 -8.49
N ASP A 242 -32.75 9.25 -7.74
CA ASP A 242 -32.81 10.64 -8.19
C ASP A 242 -31.42 11.20 -8.47
N ILE A 243 -30.46 10.94 -7.57
CA ILE A 243 -29.06 11.32 -7.76
C ILE A 243 -28.47 10.63 -9.01
N LEU A 244 -28.66 9.32 -9.15
CA LEU A 244 -28.18 8.56 -10.32
C LEU A 244 -28.84 9.01 -11.64
N ALA A 245 -30.10 9.47 -11.58
CA ALA A 245 -30.82 10.05 -12.71
C ALA A 245 -30.40 11.50 -13.02
N GLY A 246 -29.62 12.14 -12.13
CA GLY A 246 -29.21 13.54 -12.24
C GLY A 246 -30.23 14.56 -11.71
N ASP A 247 -31.26 14.12 -11.00
CA ASP A 247 -32.27 14.98 -10.35
C ASP A 247 -31.88 15.31 -8.89
N PHE A 248 -30.79 16.06 -8.73
CA PHE A 248 -30.27 16.47 -7.41
C PHE A 248 -31.27 17.33 -6.62
N ASN A 249 -32.07 18.15 -7.31
CA ASN A 249 -33.11 18.96 -6.67
C ASN A 249 -34.25 18.10 -6.14
N GLY A 250 -34.71 17.11 -6.91
CA GLY A 250 -35.70 16.13 -6.46
C GLY A 250 -35.20 15.30 -5.29
N ALA A 251 -33.94 14.85 -5.33
CA ALA A 251 -33.29 14.14 -4.24
C ALA A 251 -33.30 14.96 -2.94
N LYS A 252 -32.88 16.24 -3.02
CA LYS A 252 -32.87 17.16 -1.88
C LYS A 252 -34.28 17.42 -1.33
N ALA A 253 -35.24 17.71 -2.19
CA ALA A 253 -36.62 17.97 -1.78
C ALA A 253 -37.25 16.76 -1.07
N LEU A 254 -36.92 15.54 -1.52
CA LEU A 254 -37.39 14.32 -0.88
C LEU A 254 -36.76 14.13 0.51
N LEU A 255 -35.45 14.36 0.65
CA LEU A 255 -34.77 14.32 1.95
C LEU A 255 -35.31 15.38 2.93
N ASP A 256 -35.56 16.60 2.46
CA ASP A 256 -36.13 17.68 3.28
C ASP A 256 -37.56 17.38 3.75
N THR A 257 -38.29 16.53 3.02
CA THR A 257 -39.63 16.04 3.42
C THR A 257 -39.55 15.01 4.56
N PHE A 258 -38.47 14.24 4.62
CA PHE A 258 -38.28 13.09 5.54
C PHE A 258 -37.08 13.29 6.46
N THR A 259 -37.06 14.39 7.22
CA THR A 259 -35.95 14.74 8.12
C THR A 259 -35.86 13.88 9.38
N ASP A 260 -36.91 13.12 9.72
CA ASP A 260 -37.02 12.24 10.89
C ASP A 260 -36.58 10.79 10.64
N LEU A 261 -36.19 10.47 9.40
CA LEU A 261 -35.77 9.15 8.96
C LEU A 261 -34.25 9.03 8.93
N ASP A 262 -33.73 7.83 9.16
CA ASP A 262 -32.32 7.53 8.89
C ASP A 262 -32.03 7.47 7.39
N THR A 263 -31.68 8.64 6.84
CA THR A 263 -31.26 8.81 5.45
C THR A 263 -29.82 9.30 5.33
N TYR A 264 -29.01 9.10 6.37
CA TYR A 264 -27.66 9.68 6.43
C TYR A 264 -26.78 9.17 5.29
N VAL A 265 -26.85 7.89 4.96
CA VAL A 265 -26.00 7.27 3.92
C VAL A 265 -26.20 7.89 2.52
N VAL A 266 -27.44 8.15 2.11
CA VAL A 266 -27.73 8.79 0.81
C VAL A 266 -27.57 10.31 0.86
N ARG A 267 -27.74 10.91 2.04
CA ARG A 267 -27.47 12.34 2.22
C ARG A 267 -25.98 12.63 2.13
N GLY A 268 -25.12 11.77 2.70
CA GLY A 268 -23.67 11.83 2.50
C GLY A 268 -23.29 11.76 1.02
N MET A 269 -23.94 10.89 0.25
CA MET A 269 -23.75 10.82 -1.21
C MET A 269 -24.18 12.11 -1.91
N LEU A 270 -25.33 12.67 -1.55
CA LEU A 270 -25.79 13.94 -2.11
C LEU A 270 -24.81 15.09 -1.82
N GLU A 271 -24.34 15.20 -0.57
CA GLU A 271 -23.40 16.26 -0.15
C GLU A 271 -22.05 16.11 -0.87
N LEU A 272 -21.54 14.88 -0.96
CA LEU A 272 -20.27 14.59 -1.64
C LEU A 272 -20.32 14.98 -3.13
N LEU A 273 -21.38 14.55 -3.83
CA LEU A 273 -21.56 14.83 -5.26
C LEU A 273 -21.92 16.30 -5.53
N SER A 274 -22.38 17.03 -4.51
CA SER A 274 -22.58 18.48 -4.55
C SER A 274 -21.29 19.28 -4.25
N GLY A 275 -20.15 18.62 -4.00
CA GLY A 275 -18.88 19.28 -3.68
C GLY A 275 -18.73 19.74 -2.23
N ARG A 276 -19.70 19.42 -1.37
CA ARG A 276 -19.72 19.77 0.05
C ARG A 276 -19.04 18.68 0.88
N VAL A 277 -17.72 18.55 0.68
CA VAL A 277 -16.90 17.46 1.26
C VAL A 277 -16.92 17.44 2.80
N PRO A 278 -16.78 18.58 3.52
CA PRO A 278 -16.86 18.58 4.98
C PRO A 278 -18.22 18.14 5.51
N GLU A 279 -19.31 18.57 4.87
CA GLU A 279 -20.68 18.19 5.21
C GLU A 279 -20.93 16.71 4.92
N ALA A 280 -20.43 16.21 3.78
CA ALA A 280 -20.48 14.79 3.46
C ALA A 280 -19.80 13.93 4.53
N HIS A 281 -18.62 14.35 4.99
CA HIS A 281 -17.87 13.66 6.05
C HIS A 281 -18.68 13.55 7.35
N GLN A 282 -19.26 14.68 7.82
CA GLN A 282 -20.11 14.70 9.02
C GLN A 282 -21.33 13.79 8.90
N VAL A 283 -22.02 13.84 7.75
CA VAL A 283 -23.23 13.06 7.53
C VAL A 283 -22.91 11.57 7.40
N TYR A 284 -21.80 11.21 6.77
CA TYR A 284 -21.36 9.82 6.67
C TYR A 284 -20.88 9.23 8.01
N ASP A 285 -20.30 10.04 8.90
CA ASP A 285 -19.99 9.62 10.26
C ASP A 285 -21.27 9.28 11.04
N LEU A 286 -22.36 10.04 10.86
CA LEU A 286 -23.68 9.70 11.43
C LEU A 286 -24.23 8.40 10.84
N ALA A 287 -24.13 8.22 9.52
CA ALA A 287 -24.56 6.98 8.85
C ALA A 287 -23.84 5.74 9.40
N LEU A 288 -22.55 5.87 9.70
CA LEU A 288 -21.75 4.80 10.28
C LEU A 288 -22.11 4.53 11.75
N GLN A 289 -22.47 5.56 12.52
CA GLN A 289 -22.94 5.41 13.89
C GLN A 289 -24.24 4.59 13.94
N GLU A 290 -25.19 4.87 13.03
CA GLU A 290 -26.45 4.13 12.91
C GLU A 290 -26.25 2.69 12.43
N ALA A 291 -25.34 2.46 11.47
CA ALA A 291 -24.97 1.11 11.05
C ALA A 291 -24.35 0.27 12.18
N GLY A 292 -23.72 0.93 13.16
CA GLY A 292 -23.17 0.31 14.36
C GLY A 292 -21.72 -0.18 14.23
N LYS A 293 -21.20 -0.74 15.34
CA LYS A 293 -19.78 -1.12 15.48
C LYS A 293 -19.47 -2.57 15.11
N ALA A 294 -20.48 -3.41 14.90
CA ALA A 294 -20.28 -4.82 14.61
C ALA A 294 -19.74 -4.99 13.18
N LYS A 295 -18.72 -5.83 13.00
CA LYS A 295 -18.11 -6.13 11.68
C LYS A 295 -19.16 -6.48 10.62
N LYS A 296 -20.12 -7.36 10.95
CA LYS A 296 -21.19 -7.77 10.05
C LYS A 296 -22.07 -6.59 9.59
N ALA A 297 -22.43 -5.70 10.50
CA ALA A 297 -23.29 -4.55 10.18
C ALA A 297 -22.56 -3.51 9.32
N GLN A 298 -21.27 -3.29 9.57
CA GLN A 298 -20.45 -2.42 8.72
C GLN A 298 -20.21 -3.02 7.33
N LEU A 299 -20.06 -4.34 7.22
CA LEU A 299 -19.97 -4.99 5.91
C LEU A 299 -21.31 -4.92 5.16
N GLU A 300 -22.46 -5.06 5.84
CA GLU A 300 -23.78 -4.81 5.25
C GLU A 300 -23.92 -3.36 4.75
N TYR A 301 -23.44 -2.37 5.52
CA TYR A 301 -23.37 -0.96 5.12
C TYR A 301 -22.53 -0.77 3.83
N LEU A 302 -21.33 -1.37 3.79
CA LEU A 302 -20.42 -1.35 2.64
C LEU A 302 -20.96 -2.12 1.41
N GLY A 303 -22.05 -2.86 1.55
CA GLY A 303 -22.76 -3.51 0.46
C GLY A 303 -23.59 -2.55 -0.42
N THR A 304 -23.51 -1.23 -0.21
CA THR A 304 -24.31 -0.21 -0.92
C THR A 304 -23.44 0.74 -1.74
N PHE A 305 -23.98 1.26 -2.86
CA PHE A 305 -23.27 2.23 -3.70
C PHE A 305 -22.89 3.54 -2.96
N PRO A 306 -23.77 4.15 -2.14
CA PRO A 306 -23.40 5.35 -1.38
C PRO A 306 -22.28 5.08 -0.36
N ALA A 307 -22.27 3.92 0.30
CA ALA A 307 -21.20 3.56 1.23
C ALA A 307 -19.85 3.34 0.54
N MET A 308 -19.85 2.87 -0.71
CA MET A 308 -18.63 2.81 -1.52
C MET A 308 -18.09 4.23 -1.81
N LEU A 309 -18.95 5.21 -2.07
CA LEU A 309 -18.54 6.62 -2.18
C LEU A 309 -18.01 7.19 -0.85
N HIS A 310 -18.54 6.73 0.28
CA HIS A 310 -17.95 7.02 1.60
C HIS A 310 -16.55 6.41 1.73
N ALA A 311 -16.33 5.17 1.31
CA ALA A 311 -15.00 4.57 1.31
C ALA A 311 -14.02 5.37 0.43
N LEU A 312 -14.44 5.82 -0.76
CA LEU A 312 -13.65 6.72 -1.61
C LEU A 312 -13.28 8.03 -0.86
N LEU A 313 -14.25 8.65 -0.18
CA LEU A 313 -14.02 9.85 0.62
C LEU A 313 -12.95 9.62 1.72
N LEU A 314 -13.00 8.48 2.42
CA LEU A 314 -12.03 8.14 3.46
C LEU A 314 -10.63 7.87 2.88
N VAL A 315 -10.55 7.17 1.74
CA VAL A 315 -9.27 6.90 1.06
C VAL A 315 -8.60 8.21 0.61
N GLN A 316 -9.40 9.17 0.12
CA GLN A 316 -8.91 10.48 -0.33
C GLN A 316 -8.70 11.49 0.81
N SER A 317 -9.14 11.17 2.03
CA SER A 317 -8.97 12.06 3.18
C SER A 317 -7.49 12.22 3.54
N GLU A 318 -7.11 13.41 3.99
CA GLU A 318 -5.78 13.69 4.54
C GLU A 318 -5.68 13.29 6.03
N ARG A 319 -6.81 12.97 6.67
CA ARG A 319 -6.83 12.59 8.08
C ARG A 319 -6.32 11.15 8.25
N PRO A 320 -5.29 10.90 9.08
CA PRO A 320 -4.78 9.53 9.32
C PRO A 320 -5.85 8.56 9.82
N GLN A 321 -6.78 9.04 10.65
CA GLN A 321 -7.88 8.24 11.20
C GLN A 321 -8.83 7.71 10.11
N ASP A 322 -9.09 8.52 9.08
CA ASP A 322 -9.97 8.15 7.96
C ASP A 322 -9.31 7.06 7.10
N ARG A 323 -8.02 7.23 6.77
CA ARG A 323 -7.26 6.22 6.02
C ARG A 323 -7.13 4.90 6.78
N GLN A 324 -6.90 4.96 8.09
CA GLN A 324 -6.86 3.76 8.92
C GLN A 324 -8.21 3.03 8.97
N ARG A 325 -9.32 3.78 8.97
CA ARG A 325 -10.67 3.21 8.86
C ARG A 325 -10.88 2.58 7.48
N ALA A 326 -10.54 3.27 6.40
CA ALA A 326 -10.61 2.75 5.05
C ALA A 326 -9.81 1.45 4.90
N ARG A 327 -8.59 1.40 5.44
CA ARG A 327 -7.75 0.19 5.47
C ARG A 327 -8.44 -0.97 6.18
N THR A 328 -9.06 -0.71 7.32
CA THR A 328 -9.79 -1.74 8.08
C THR A 328 -10.95 -2.32 7.28
N TRP A 329 -11.72 -1.47 6.60
CA TRP A 329 -12.82 -1.90 5.74
C TRP A 329 -12.34 -2.72 4.54
N LEU A 330 -11.30 -2.26 3.86
CA LEU A 330 -10.74 -2.93 2.69
C LEU A 330 -10.13 -4.30 3.06
N ASP A 331 -9.45 -4.42 4.20
CA ASP A 331 -8.96 -5.71 4.72
C ASP A 331 -10.10 -6.70 5.05
N TRP A 332 -11.23 -6.20 5.55
CA TRP A 332 -12.39 -7.07 5.78
C TRP A 332 -13.00 -7.56 4.46
N LEU A 333 -13.14 -6.67 3.48
CA LEU A 333 -13.74 -6.95 2.17
C LEU A 333 -12.85 -7.84 1.28
N SER A 334 -11.52 -7.79 1.44
CA SER A 334 -10.60 -8.66 0.70
C SER A 334 -10.64 -10.11 1.21
N LYS A 335 -10.89 -10.30 2.51
CA LYS A 335 -11.00 -11.61 3.17
C LYS A 335 -12.38 -12.25 3.02
N ASP A 336 -13.43 -11.45 2.85
CA ASP A 336 -14.82 -11.91 2.81
C ASP A 336 -15.42 -11.79 1.41
N ARG A 337 -15.39 -12.91 0.66
CA ARG A 337 -15.89 -12.96 -0.73
C ARG A 337 -17.42 -12.92 -0.84
N ASP A 338 -18.15 -13.00 0.28
CA ASP A 338 -19.61 -13.03 0.28
C ASP A 338 -20.23 -11.64 -0.02
N TYR A 339 -19.44 -10.56 0.06
CA TYR A 339 -19.84 -9.20 -0.30
C TYR A 339 -19.60 -8.91 -1.80
N ALA A 340 -20.33 -9.64 -2.66
CA ALA A 340 -20.04 -9.76 -4.08
C ALA A 340 -20.37 -8.53 -4.96
N ALA A 341 -21.28 -7.63 -4.57
CA ALA A 341 -21.83 -6.63 -5.50
C ALA A 341 -20.84 -5.54 -5.95
N TYR A 342 -19.93 -5.13 -5.08
CA TYR A 342 -18.96 -4.06 -5.32
C TYR A 342 -17.51 -4.46 -5.04
N HIS A 343 -17.25 -5.76 -4.82
CA HIS A 343 -15.92 -6.28 -4.47
C HIS A 343 -14.83 -5.78 -5.44
N GLU A 344 -15.08 -5.87 -6.74
CA GLU A 344 -14.14 -5.40 -7.77
C GLU A 344 -13.88 -3.89 -7.72
N ALA A 345 -14.87 -3.08 -7.34
CA ALA A 345 -14.69 -1.64 -7.19
C ALA A 345 -13.82 -1.31 -5.98
N TYR A 346 -13.95 -2.06 -4.89
CA TYR A 346 -13.11 -1.91 -3.70
C TYR A 346 -11.63 -2.25 -3.96
N CYS A 347 -11.32 -3.16 -4.87
CA CYS A 347 -9.93 -3.44 -5.27
C CYS A 347 -9.20 -2.18 -5.80
N PHE A 348 -9.90 -1.31 -6.54
CA PHE A 348 -9.30 -0.06 -7.02
C PHE A 348 -9.13 0.97 -5.90
N LEU A 349 -10.01 0.97 -4.90
CA LEU A 349 -9.85 1.80 -3.71
C LEU A 349 -8.68 1.33 -2.83
N GLU A 350 -8.47 0.02 -2.74
CA GLU A 350 -7.30 -0.57 -2.09
C GLU A 350 -5.99 -0.19 -2.79
N ALA A 351 -5.95 -0.27 -4.12
CA ALA A 351 -4.81 0.18 -4.91
C ALA A 351 -4.55 1.69 -4.74
N LEU A 352 -5.61 2.51 -4.70
CA LEU A 352 -5.50 3.95 -4.47
C LEU A 352 -5.01 4.27 -3.06
N LEU A 353 -5.48 3.55 -2.04
CA LEU A 353 -5.02 3.71 -0.67
C LEU A 353 -3.55 3.30 -0.52
N ALA A 354 -3.15 2.17 -1.13
CA ALA A 354 -1.76 1.73 -1.16
C ALA A 354 -0.85 2.79 -1.81
N TRP A 355 -1.32 3.41 -2.91
CA TRP A 355 -0.64 4.51 -3.57
C TRP A 355 -0.50 5.77 -2.68
N HIS A 356 -1.55 6.13 -1.92
CA HIS A 356 -1.51 7.23 -0.93
C HIS A 356 -0.55 6.95 0.25
N GLU A 357 -0.26 5.68 0.50
CA GLU A 357 0.62 5.22 1.57
C GLU A 357 2.05 4.95 1.07
N GLY A 358 2.34 5.18 -0.21
CA GLY A 358 3.66 4.99 -0.80
C GLY A 358 4.09 3.52 -0.93
N ARG A 359 3.15 2.56 -0.84
CA ARG A 359 3.42 1.14 -1.09
C ARG A 359 3.38 0.89 -2.59
N ASP A 360 4.43 0.27 -3.16
CA ASP A 360 4.36 -0.21 -4.54
C ASP A 360 3.39 -1.38 -4.59
N VAL A 361 2.37 -1.25 -5.45
CA VAL A 361 1.54 -2.37 -5.87
C VAL A 361 2.40 -3.14 -6.86
N ASP A 362 3.03 -4.24 -6.42
CA ASP A 362 3.91 -5.16 -7.17
C ASP A 362 4.12 -4.82 -8.66
N ASP A 363 5.38 -4.63 -9.05
CA ASP A 363 5.88 -4.28 -10.41
C ASP A 363 5.61 -5.34 -11.51
N GLY A 364 4.62 -6.22 -11.30
CA GLY A 364 4.08 -7.16 -12.29
C GLY A 364 2.56 -7.31 -12.25
N ALA A 365 1.86 -6.62 -11.35
CA ALA A 365 0.41 -6.69 -11.18
C ALA A 365 -0.20 -5.30 -10.92
N ASP A 366 -0.10 -4.39 -11.91
CA ASP A 366 -1.16 -3.38 -12.15
C ASP A 366 -2.48 -4.10 -11.89
N PRO A 367 -3.31 -3.75 -10.88
CA PRO A 367 -4.36 -4.61 -10.34
C PRO A 367 -5.09 -5.27 -11.49
N VAL A 368 -4.67 -6.53 -11.75
CA VAL A 368 -4.69 -7.12 -13.10
C VAL A 368 -6.08 -6.91 -13.62
N TRP A 369 -6.21 -6.18 -14.72
CA TRP A 369 -7.45 -6.03 -15.47
C TRP A 369 -8.23 -7.35 -15.39
N ARG A 370 -9.27 -7.39 -14.54
CA ARG A 370 -10.11 -8.57 -14.35
C ARG A 370 -11.37 -8.30 -15.17
N PRO A 371 -11.51 -8.83 -16.39
CA PRO A 371 -12.71 -8.65 -17.19
C PRO A 371 -13.87 -9.52 -16.68
N SER A 372 -13.83 -9.96 -15.42
CA SER A 372 -14.82 -10.87 -14.88
C SER A 372 -16.04 -10.13 -14.34
N PHE A 373 -16.64 -9.28 -15.19
CA PHE A 373 -17.97 -8.71 -14.98
C PHE A 373 -19.09 -9.76 -15.02
N GLY A 374 -18.76 -11.05 -15.19
CA GLY A 374 -19.67 -12.18 -15.29
C GLY A 374 -20.39 -12.45 -13.96
N GLY A 375 -21.25 -11.52 -13.56
CA GLY A 375 -21.99 -11.55 -12.29
C GLY A 375 -22.46 -10.18 -11.80
N ASN A 376 -21.85 -9.08 -12.26
CA ASN A 376 -22.14 -7.73 -11.75
C ASN A 376 -23.38 -7.12 -12.40
N SER A 377 -24.24 -6.50 -11.57
CA SER A 377 -25.34 -5.66 -12.02
C SER A 377 -24.80 -4.43 -12.78
N PRO A 378 -25.61 -3.77 -13.65
CA PRO A 378 -25.21 -2.52 -14.30
C PRO A 378 -24.67 -1.45 -13.35
N LEU A 379 -25.25 -1.30 -12.15
CA LEU A 379 -24.73 -0.39 -11.12
C LEU A 379 -23.37 -0.85 -10.57
N GLY A 380 -23.16 -2.16 -10.39
CA GLY A 380 -21.85 -2.72 -10.03
C GLY A 380 -20.79 -2.47 -11.11
N GLN A 381 -21.15 -2.56 -12.39
CA GLN A 381 -20.26 -2.22 -13.50
C GLN A 381 -19.91 -0.72 -13.51
N VAL A 382 -20.89 0.15 -13.27
CA VAL A 382 -20.65 1.60 -13.08
C VAL A 382 -19.67 1.84 -11.94
N ALA A 383 -19.87 1.20 -10.80
CA ALA A 383 -18.98 1.31 -9.64
C ALA A 383 -17.53 0.91 -9.97
N VAL A 384 -17.35 -0.21 -10.68
CA VAL A 384 -16.02 -0.68 -11.11
C VAL A 384 -15.35 0.32 -12.03
N TYR A 385 -16.01 0.74 -13.12
CA TYR A 385 -15.41 1.71 -14.05
C TYR A 385 -15.16 3.07 -13.40
N LEU A 386 -16.06 3.51 -12.51
CA LEU A 386 -15.90 4.74 -11.77
C LEU A 386 -14.63 4.71 -10.92
N MET A 387 -14.45 3.68 -10.08
CA MET A 387 -13.28 3.56 -9.20
C MET A 387 -11.99 3.31 -10.00
N GLN A 388 -12.05 2.54 -11.08
CA GLN A 388 -10.90 2.31 -11.97
C GLN A 388 -10.41 3.61 -12.62
N LEU A 389 -11.32 4.42 -13.20
CA LEU A 389 -10.96 5.67 -13.84
C LEU A 389 -10.44 6.70 -12.83
N LEU A 390 -11.06 6.79 -11.65
CA LEU A 390 -10.58 7.65 -10.57
C LEU A 390 -9.19 7.23 -10.10
N TYR A 391 -8.96 5.93 -9.87
CA TYR A 391 -7.63 5.41 -9.53
C TYR A 391 -6.59 5.82 -10.58
N TRP A 392 -6.87 5.65 -11.88
CA TRP A 392 -5.92 6.06 -12.93
C TRP A 392 -5.66 7.56 -13.00
N ILE A 393 -6.67 8.40 -12.72
CA ILE A 393 -6.51 9.85 -12.65
C ILE A 393 -5.60 10.20 -11.46
N TYR A 394 -5.88 9.67 -10.28
CA TYR A 394 -5.16 10.04 -9.06
C TYR A 394 -3.76 9.43 -8.97
N ALA A 395 -3.59 8.17 -9.39
CA ALA A 395 -2.29 7.50 -9.43
C ALA A 395 -1.42 7.93 -10.63
N SER A 396 -1.91 8.82 -11.51
CA SER A 396 -1.21 9.27 -12.73
C SER A 396 -0.86 8.14 -13.72
N HIS A 397 -1.62 7.04 -13.71
CA HIS A 397 -1.43 5.84 -14.56
C HIS A 397 -1.94 6.03 -16.01
N THR A 398 -1.55 7.11 -16.67
CA THR A 398 -1.98 7.44 -18.05
C THR A 398 -1.48 6.44 -19.12
N LYS A 399 -0.42 5.67 -18.82
CA LYS A 399 0.14 4.64 -19.70
C LYS A 399 -0.70 3.35 -19.71
N ALA A 400 -1.30 2.95 -18.57
CA ALA A 400 -2.09 1.72 -18.44
C ALA A 400 -3.38 1.77 -19.29
N LEU A 401 -4.04 2.94 -19.37
CA LEU A 401 -5.22 3.13 -20.22
C LEU A 401 -4.91 3.02 -21.72
N LYS A 402 -3.73 3.47 -22.17
CA LYS A 402 -3.32 3.35 -23.58
C LYS A 402 -3.14 1.88 -23.99
N ALA A 403 -2.62 1.04 -23.10
CA ALA A 403 -2.45 -0.39 -23.35
C ALA A 403 -3.78 -1.15 -23.51
N HIS A 404 -4.83 -0.73 -22.80
CA HIS A 404 -6.12 -1.43 -22.75
C HIS A 404 -7.27 -0.73 -23.52
N LYS A 405 -6.97 0.39 -24.20
CA LYS A 405 -7.96 1.26 -24.88
C LYS A 405 -8.89 0.50 -25.84
N GLN A 406 -8.37 -0.47 -26.59
CA GLN A 406 -9.14 -1.19 -27.62
C GLN A 406 -10.25 -2.07 -27.03
N MET A 407 -10.09 -2.57 -25.80
CA MET A 407 -11.08 -3.43 -25.13
C MET A 407 -12.02 -2.63 -24.22
N LEU A 408 -11.50 -1.58 -23.56
CA LEU A 408 -12.23 -0.85 -22.52
C LEU A 408 -13.26 0.14 -23.09
N VAL A 409 -12.94 0.80 -24.22
CA VAL A 409 -13.83 1.77 -24.85
C VAL A 409 -15.16 1.15 -25.31
N PRO A 410 -15.19 -0.01 -25.99
CA PRO A 410 -16.45 -0.65 -26.37
C PRO A 410 -17.32 -1.05 -25.18
N GLU A 411 -16.74 -1.59 -24.11
CA GLU A 411 -17.51 -2.00 -22.92
C GLU A 411 -18.08 -0.80 -22.15
N ILE A 412 -17.27 0.26 -21.97
CA ILE A 412 -17.79 1.53 -21.42
C ILE A 412 -18.90 2.09 -22.31
N ALA A 413 -18.70 2.16 -23.62
CA ALA A 413 -19.72 2.69 -24.54
C ALA A 413 -21.03 1.89 -24.48
N LYS A 414 -20.95 0.56 -24.36
CA LYS A 414 -22.11 -0.32 -24.18
C LYS A 414 -22.83 -0.05 -22.87
N LEU A 415 -22.11 0.11 -21.77
CA LEU A 415 -22.68 0.47 -20.46
C LEU A 415 -23.33 1.85 -20.49
N LEU A 416 -22.65 2.86 -21.03
CA LEU A 416 -23.21 4.22 -21.13
C LEU A 416 -24.46 4.26 -22.02
N GLY A 417 -24.49 3.50 -23.11
CA GLY A 417 -25.67 3.34 -23.95
C GLY A 417 -26.85 2.70 -23.21
N HIS A 418 -26.59 1.72 -22.33
CA HIS A 418 -27.60 1.16 -21.43
C HIS A 418 -28.10 2.21 -20.43
N CYS A 419 -27.20 2.92 -19.76
CA CYS A 419 -27.54 3.97 -18.80
C CYS A 419 -28.36 5.11 -19.43
N GLU A 420 -27.97 5.60 -20.61
CA GLU A 420 -28.68 6.66 -21.35
C GLU A 420 -30.09 6.22 -21.75
N LYS A 421 -30.24 4.97 -22.21
CA LYS A 421 -31.54 4.41 -22.58
C LYS A 421 -32.51 4.29 -21.40
N HIS A 422 -31.99 4.13 -20.19
CA HIS A 422 -32.74 3.80 -18.99
C HIS A 422 -32.78 4.92 -17.93
N GLY A 423 -32.34 6.14 -18.28
CA GLY A 423 -32.49 7.33 -17.45
C GLY A 423 -31.37 7.58 -16.44
N ALA A 424 -30.32 6.76 -16.42
CA ALA A 424 -29.16 6.92 -15.52
C ALA A 424 -28.17 7.96 -16.05
N ARG A 425 -28.54 9.24 -15.97
CA ARG A 425 -27.76 10.34 -16.54
C ARG A 425 -26.45 10.62 -15.82
N TRP A 426 -26.43 10.62 -14.48
CA TRP A 426 -25.23 10.96 -13.72
C TRP A 426 -24.05 10.00 -14.01
N PRO A 427 -24.23 8.66 -14.01
CA PRO A 427 -23.16 7.74 -14.43
C PRO A 427 -22.63 8.00 -15.83
N VAL A 428 -23.50 8.37 -16.77
CA VAL A 428 -23.11 8.68 -18.16
C VAL A 428 -22.18 9.89 -18.18
N MET A 429 -22.56 10.97 -17.50
CA MET A 429 -21.80 12.22 -17.50
C MET A 429 -20.49 12.08 -16.71
N GLN A 430 -20.53 11.43 -15.55
CA GLN A 430 -19.34 11.22 -14.73
C GLN A 430 -18.31 10.34 -15.44
N ILE A 431 -18.69 9.16 -15.95
CA ILE A 431 -17.74 8.25 -16.62
C ILE A 431 -17.19 8.85 -17.91
N SER A 432 -18.03 9.54 -18.69
CA SER A 432 -17.56 10.18 -19.93
C SER A 432 -16.57 11.32 -19.67
N HIS A 433 -16.79 12.13 -18.64
CA HIS A 433 -15.88 13.21 -18.26
C HIS A 433 -14.54 12.68 -17.70
N LEU A 434 -14.57 11.61 -16.88
CA LEU A 434 -13.36 10.94 -16.41
C LEU A 434 -12.56 10.32 -17.56
N ALA A 435 -13.24 9.69 -18.53
CA ALA A 435 -12.60 9.12 -19.71
C ALA A 435 -11.93 10.21 -20.57
N ASP A 436 -12.58 11.37 -20.72
CA ASP A 436 -12.03 12.51 -21.47
C ASP A 436 -10.76 13.09 -20.80
N ARG A 437 -10.77 13.25 -19.47
CA ARG A 437 -9.59 13.68 -18.69
C ARG A 437 -8.38 12.76 -18.87
N LEU A 438 -8.61 11.48 -19.13
CA LEU A 438 -7.55 10.50 -19.39
C LEU A 438 -7.15 10.39 -20.88
N GLY A 439 -7.67 11.26 -21.75
CA GLY A 439 -7.37 11.29 -23.19
C GLY A 439 -8.09 10.21 -24.00
N VAL A 440 -9.16 9.63 -23.45
CA VAL A 440 -10.06 8.69 -24.14
C VAL A 440 -11.36 9.42 -24.46
N ALA A 441 -11.32 10.19 -25.55
CA ALA A 441 -12.48 10.92 -26.02
C ALA A 441 -13.60 9.95 -26.39
N LEU A 442 -14.77 10.17 -25.79
CA LEU A 442 -16.07 9.63 -26.20
C LEU A 442 -16.87 10.78 -26.82
N PRO A 443 -16.68 11.09 -28.11
CA PRO A 443 -17.12 12.36 -28.71
C PRO A 443 -18.64 12.60 -28.63
N ALA A 444 -19.42 11.52 -28.52
CA ALA A 444 -20.87 11.59 -28.38
C ALA A 444 -21.35 12.16 -27.03
N TYR A 445 -20.50 12.13 -25.99
CA TYR A 445 -20.87 12.45 -24.62
C TYR A 445 -20.16 13.69 -24.04
N ALA A 446 -18.96 14.03 -24.51
CA ALA A 446 -18.17 15.17 -24.00
C ALA A 446 -18.96 16.51 -23.87
N PRO A 447 -19.62 17.03 -24.93
CA PRO A 447 -20.36 18.30 -24.80
C PRO A 447 -21.60 18.20 -23.91
N LYS A 448 -22.19 17.00 -23.76
CA LYS A 448 -23.33 16.76 -22.88
C LYS A 448 -22.90 16.75 -21.41
N ALA A 449 -21.71 16.22 -21.11
CA ALA A 449 -21.18 16.17 -19.76
C ALA A 449 -20.86 17.58 -19.23
N ASP A 450 -20.19 18.42 -20.04
CA ASP A 450 -19.87 19.80 -19.65
C ASP A 450 -21.13 20.62 -19.31
N ALA A 451 -22.16 20.54 -20.17
CA ALA A 451 -23.44 21.19 -19.92
C ALA A 451 -24.12 20.67 -18.65
N PHE A 452 -24.09 19.34 -18.42
CA PHE A 452 -24.71 18.73 -17.24
C PHE A 452 -24.12 19.25 -15.92
N PHE A 453 -22.79 19.30 -15.80
CA PHE A 453 -22.13 19.79 -14.58
C PHE A 453 -22.34 21.30 -14.36
N GLN A 454 -22.53 22.09 -15.43
CA GLN A 454 -22.88 23.51 -15.32
C GLN A 454 -24.32 23.75 -14.86
N GLU A 455 -25.27 22.92 -15.31
CA GLU A 455 -26.71 23.13 -15.09
C GLU A 455 -27.22 22.54 -13.76
N THR A 456 -26.66 21.43 -13.30
CA THR A 456 -27.21 20.66 -12.16
C THR A 456 -26.59 21.02 -10.80
N GLY A 457 -25.50 21.79 -10.77
CA GLY A 457 -24.78 22.15 -9.55
C GLY A 457 -24.04 20.97 -8.89
N THR A 458 -23.94 19.82 -9.57
CA THR A 458 -23.07 18.70 -9.19
C THR A 458 -21.64 19.00 -9.62
N VAL A 459 -20.67 18.44 -8.90
CA VAL A 459 -19.25 18.52 -9.27
C VAL A 459 -18.76 17.20 -9.83
N ASP A 460 -17.78 17.28 -10.72
CA ASP A 460 -17.05 16.11 -11.18
C ASP A 460 -16.18 15.56 -10.03
N LEU A 461 -16.32 14.27 -9.73
CA LEU A 461 -15.54 13.59 -8.69
C LEU A 461 -14.02 13.76 -8.87
N ALA A 462 -13.50 13.81 -10.11
CA ALA A 462 -12.07 14.04 -10.35
C ALA A 462 -11.63 15.48 -10.02
N GLY A 463 -12.57 16.42 -9.86
CA GLY A 463 -12.31 17.79 -9.44
C GLY A 463 -12.43 18.01 -7.92
N LEU A 464 -12.87 17.01 -7.15
CA LEU A 464 -13.05 17.14 -5.70
C LEU A 464 -11.74 17.21 -4.93
N TRP A 465 -10.75 16.43 -5.37
CA TRP A 465 -9.43 16.37 -4.78
C TRP A 465 -8.39 16.75 -5.81
N THR A 466 -7.38 17.52 -5.38
CA THR A 466 -6.23 17.85 -6.23
C THR A 466 -5.46 16.57 -6.54
N VAL A 467 -5.19 16.31 -7.82
CA VAL A 467 -4.29 15.22 -8.22
C VAL A 467 -2.92 15.54 -7.64
N LYS A 468 -2.54 14.82 -6.58
CA LYS A 468 -1.22 14.93 -5.98
C LYS A 468 -0.22 14.32 -6.94
N GLU A 469 0.86 15.02 -7.23
CA GLU A 469 1.93 14.41 -8.02
C GLU A 469 2.54 13.26 -7.20
N VAL A 470 3.03 12.20 -7.87
CA VAL A 470 3.52 10.95 -7.22
C VAL A 470 4.55 11.22 -6.11
N TRP A 471 5.25 12.35 -6.16
CA TRP A 471 6.21 12.78 -5.15
C TRP A 471 5.55 13.39 -3.88
N GLU A 472 4.40 14.07 -3.98
CA GLU A 472 3.68 14.67 -2.83
C GLU A 472 3.05 13.61 -1.92
N SER A 473 2.48 12.55 -2.50
CA SER A 473 1.97 11.39 -1.75
C SER A 473 3.11 10.67 -1.01
N ARG A 474 4.26 10.50 -1.69
CA ARG A 474 5.46 9.86 -1.13
C ARG A 474 6.13 10.70 -0.02
N LEU A 475 5.98 12.03 -0.05
CA LEU A 475 6.42 12.92 1.05
C LEU A 475 5.45 12.94 2.22
N GLY A 476 4.13 12.96 1.98
CA GLY A 476 3.14 12.93 3.06
C GLY A 476 3.18 11.63 3.87
N ALA A 477 3.45 10.48 3.23
CA ALA A 477 3.70 9.21 3.92
C ALA A 477 5.00 9.23 4.74
N LEU A 478 6.02 9.97 4.26
CA LEU A 478 7.29 10.18 4.97
C LEU A 478 7.10 11.05 6.22
N GLU A 479 6.27 12.11 6.14
CA GLU A 479 5.94 13.00 7.26
C GLU A 479 5.15 12.30 8.38
N GLN A 480 4.24 11.38 8.04
CA GLN A 480 3.52 10.56 9.02
C GLN A 480 4.44 9.58 9.77
N LEU A 481 5.42 8.99 9.08
CA LEU A 481 6.43 8.12 9.69
C LEU A 481 7.39 8.89 10.61
N ILE A 482 7.68 10.16 10.29
CA ILE A 482 8.49 11.05 11.13
C ILE A 482 7.76 11.36 12.45
N HIS A 483 6.45 11.62 12.41
CA HIS A 483 5.69 11.94 13.63
C HIS A 483 5.43 10.75 14.56
N GLU A 484 5.37 9.52 14.05
CA GLU A 484 5.25 8.32 14.88
C GLU A 484 6.59 7.92 15.54
N ALA A 485 7.72 8.35 14.96
CA ALA A 485 9.05 8.14 15.52
C ALA A 485 9.44 9.10 16.67
N GLU A 486 8.66 10.16 16.91
CA GLU A 486 8.98 11.22 17.90
C GLU A 486 8.51 10.93 19.34
N HIS A 487 7.86 9.78 19.61
CA HIS A 487 7.35 9.44 20.94
C HIS A 487 7.92 8.14 21.52
N THR A 488 9.25 8.09 21.73
CA THR A 488 9.81 7.36 22.88
C THR A 488 11.26 7.76 23.15
N ALA A 489 11.49 8.46 24.27
CA ALA A 489 12.81 8.55 24.90
C ALA A 489 12.64 8.83 26.40
N HIS A 490 13.23 8.00 27.27
CA HIS A 490 14.08 8.43 28.40
C HIS A 490 14.66 7.28 29.26
N GLN A 491 15.97 7.42 29.52
CA GLN A 491 16.78 7.15 30.73
C GLN A 491 17.30 5.74 31.14
N THR A 492 18.60 5.57 30.85
CA THR A 492 19.78 5.05 31.60
C THR A 492 19.69 4.24 32.93
N SER A 493 20.46 3.14 32.99
CA SER A 493 21.60 2.87 33.93
C SER A 493 22.16 1.44 33.77
N GLY A 494 23.50 1.27 33.69
CA GLY A 494 24.19 -0.02 33.43
C GLY A 494 24.53 -0.88 34.67
N PRO A 495 24.89 -2.19 34.50
CA PRO A 495 26.21 -2.71 34.96
C PRO A 495 26.82 -4.01 34.32
N SER A 496 28.16 -4.12 34.38
CA SER A 496 29.04 -5.28 34.76
C SER A 496 29.25 -6.62 33.99
N ARG A 497 28.78 -6.83 32.74
CA ARG A 497 29.29 -7.90 31.84
C ARG A 497 29.31 -7.39 30.37
N ARG A 498 30.20 -7.89 29.49
CA ARG A 498 30.38 -7.35 28.13
C ARG A 498 30.18 -8.37 27.00
N LEU A 499 29.48 -7.95 25.94
CA LEU A 499 29.44 -8.61 24.63
C LEU A 499 30.61 -8.09 23.78
N VAL A 500 31.22 -8.94 22.95
CA VAL A 500 32.28 -8.53 21.99
C VAL A 500 31.88 -9.00 20.59
N TRP A 501 32.04 -8.13 19.60
CA TRP A 501 31.64 -8.39 18.21
C TRP A 501 32.89 -8.69 17.37
N LYS A 502 32.92 -9.85 16.70
CA LYS A 502 34.01 -10.24 15.78
C LYS A 502 33.62 -10.00 14.33
N LEU A 503 34.55 -9.50 13.53
CA LEU A 503 34.42 -9.36 12.08
C LEU A 503 35.19 -10.49 11.39
N ARG A 504 34.55 -11.20 10.47
CA ARG A 504 35.15 -12.22 9.60
C ARG A 504 35.05 -11.75 8.15
N GLU A 505 36.19 -11.64 7.47
CA GLU A 505 36.26 -11.33 6.04
C GLU A 505 36.33 -12.65 5.25
N TRP A 506 35.49 -12.79 4.23
CA TRP A 506 35.52 -13.95 3.32
C TRP A 506 36.35 -13.63 2.07
N ASP A 507 36.82 -14.66 1.35
CA ASP A 507 37.61 -14.52 0.11
C ASP A 507 36.91 -13.69 -1.00
N SER A 508 35.59 -13.48 -0.87
CA SER A 508 34.76 -12.64 -1.75
C SER A 508 34.74 -11.14 -1.38
N GLY A 509 35.41 -10.72 -0.29
CA GLY A 509 35.40 -9.35 0.22
C GLY A 509 34.22 -8.99 1.14
N GLN A 510 33.34 -9.96 1.44
CA GLN A 510 32.20 -9.77 2.35
C GLN A 510 32.63 -9.85 3.82
N ILE A 511 32.11 -8.93 4.66
CA ILE A 511 32.37 -8.88 6.11
C ILE A 511 31.14 -9.41 6.86
N VAL A 512 31.34 -10.47 7.65
CA VAL A 512 30.32 -11.09 8.51
C VAL A 512 30.57 -10.71 9.96
N VAL A 513 29.52 -10.32 10.68
CA VAL A 513 29.60 -9.97 12.11
C VAL A 513 29.16 -11.17 12.96
N VAL A 514 29.98 -11.55 13.96
CA VAL A 514 29.74 -12.69 14.85
C VAL A 514 29.77 -12.23 16.32
N PRO A 515 28.68 -12.39 17.08
CA PRO A 515 28.65 -12.03 18.50
C PRO A 515 29.32 -13.09 19.39
N ILE A 516 30.15 -12.65 20.33
CA ILE A 516 30.90 -13.53 21.24
C ILE A 516 30.76 -13.07 22.69
N GLU A 517 30.34 -14.01 23.56
CA GLU A 517 30.27 -13.79 25.00
C GLU A 517 31.65 -14.01 25.65
N GLN A 518 32.18 -13.05 26.42
CA GLN A 518 33.42 -13.21 27.20
C GLN A 518 33.17 -13.06 28.72
N LYS A 519 33.83 -13.92 29.53
CA LYS A 519 33.82 -13.85 31.01
C LYS A 519 35.20 -13.45 31.55
N ARG A 520 35.24 -12.77 32.70
CA ARG A 520 36.49 -12.37 33.37
C ARG A 520 37.02 -13.50 34.25
N THR A 521 38.31 -13.80 34.17
CA THR A 521 38.97 -14.81 35.02
C THR A 521 39.54 -14.19 36.30
N LYS A 522 39.81 -15.02 37.32
CA LYS A 522 40.31 -14.57 38.64
C LYS A 522 41.69 -13.90 38.63
N ALA A 523 42.41 -13.91 37.51
CA ALA A 523 43.74 -13.28 37.34
C ALA A 523 43.72 -11.96 36.55
N GLY A 524 42.53 -11.43 36.22
CA GLY A 524 42.39 -10.13 35.55
C GLY A 524 42.26 -10.17 34.02
N GLY A 525 42.52 -11.31 33.36
CA GLY A 525 42.34 -11.50 31.90
C GLY A 525 40.96 -12.03 31.48
N TRP A 526 40.58 -11.79 30.23
CA TRP A 526 39.31 -12.20 29.59
C TRP A 526 39.39 -13.61 28.94
N THR A 527 38.30 -14.39 28.93
CA THR A 527 38.24 -15.72 28.27
C THR A 527 38.14 -15.62 26.73
N LYS A 528 38.60 -16.64 25.98
CA LYS A 528 38.52 -16.75 24.51
C LYS A 528 37.10 -16.62 23.89
N GLY A 529 36.07 -16.76 24.71
CA GLY A 529 34.66 -16.51 24.38
C GLY A 529 33.96 -17.67 23.66
N ARG A 530 32.63 -17.71 23.76
CA ARG A 530 31.76 -18.70 23.09
C ARG A 530 30.92 -17.98 22.03
N GLU A 531 30.94 -18.49 20.80
CA GLU A 531 30.07 -18.04 19.71
C GLU A 531 28.61 -18.38 20.02
N ILE A 532 27.71 -17.42 19.82
CA ILE A 532 26.27 -17.59 20.05
C ILE A 532 25.62 -17.92 18.70
N ALA A 533 24.90 -19.04 18.61
CA ALA A 533 24.18 -19.42 17.40
C ALA A 533 22.96 -18.49 17.18
N SER A 534 22.70 -18.10 15.92
CA SER A 534 21.62 -17.18 15.50
C SER A 534 20.25 -17.49 16.11
N TYR A 535 19.90 -18.78 16.24
CA TYR A 535 18.67 -19.27 16.87
C TYR A 535 18.54 -18.97 18.37
N GLN A 536 19.66 -18.85 19.08
CA GLN A 536 19.65 -18.61 20.53
C GLN A 536 19.38 -17.13 20.84
N MET A 537 19.72 -16.19 19.94
CA MET A 537 19.52 -14.75 20.15
C MET A 537 18.06 -14.30 20.09
N SER A 538 17.22 -14.99 19.31
CA SER A 538 15.78 -14.70 19.18
C SER A 538 14.91 -15.23 20.34
N ASN A 539 15.46 -16.12 21.17
CA ASN A 539 14.73 -16.85 22.21
C ASN A 539 15.16 -16.49 23.66
N TYR A 540 16.00 -15.47 23.88
CA TYR A 540 16.33 -15.02 25.23
C TYR A 540 15.21 -14.15 25.81
N SER A 541 14.61 -14.60 26.92
CA SER A 541 13.66 -13.83 27.73
C SER A 541 14.31 -12.57 28.32
N GLU A 542 13.58 -11.46 28.40
CA GLU A 542 14.01 -10.19 29.03
C GLU A 542 14.65 -10.39 30.43
N GLU A 543 14.25 -11.42 31.17
CA GLU A 543 14.78 -11.76 32.49
C GLU A 543 16.22 -12.34 32.49
N ALA A 544 16.80 -12.67 31.33
CA ALA A 544 18.14 -13.24 31.20
C ALA A 544 19.22 -12.22 30.76
N MET A 545 18.85 -10.95 30.53
CA MET A 545 19.62 -9.97 29.75
C MET A 545 20.06 -8.74 30.57
N ASP A 546 20.63 -8.95 31.75
CA ASP A 546 21.14 -7.85 32.61
C ASP A 546 22.46 -7.21 32.14
N PHE A 547 22.96 -7.57 30.94
CA PHE A 547 24.31 -7.25 30.47
C PHE A 547 24.40 -6.58 29.09
N LEU A 548 23.27 -6.34 28.43
CA LEU A 548 23.28 -5.67 27.12
C LEU A 548 23.35 -4.15 27.29
N THR A 549 24.30 -3.52 26.61
CA THR A 549 24.25 -2.07 26.41
C THR A 549 23.07 -1.72 25.48
N ASP A 550 22.63 -0.46 25.50
CA ASP A 550 21.60 0.01 24.56
C ASP A 550 22.06 -0.15 23.10
N GLN A 551 23.37 -0.08 22.85
CA GLN A 551 23.99 -0.38 21.55
C GLN A 551 23.93 -1.87 21.19
N ASP A 552 24.13 -2.78 22.14
CA ASP A 552 24.00 -4.23 21.89
C ASP A 552 22.53 -4.61 21.62
N ARG A 553 21.57 -3.97 22.29
CA ARG A 553 20.13 -4.14 22.00
C ARG A 553 19.78 -3.65 20.60
N ALA A 554 20.34 -2.51 20.19
CA ALA A 554 20.17 -1.99 18.84
C ALA A 554 20.80 -2.90 17.77
N ALA A 555 21.97 -3.48 18.04
CA ALA A 555 22.62 -4.44 17.15
C ALA A 555 21.83 -5.75 17.01
N LEU A 556 21.17 -6.23 18.08
CA LEU A 556 20.29 -7.40 18.04
C LEU A 556 19.02 -7.19 17.20
N ALA A 557 18.61 -5.95 16.93
CA ALA A 557 17.51 -5.66 16.00
C ALA A 557 17.84 -5.97 14.53
N GLY A 558 19.12 -6.15 14.20
CA GLY A 558 19.58 -6.59 12.86
C GLY A 558 19.53 -8.11 12.63
N VAL A 559 18.98 -8.89 13.58
CA VAL A 559 18.76 -10.34 13.41
C VAL A 559 17.41 -10.54 12.68
N LEU A 560 17.47 -11.14 11.50
CA LEU A 560 16.30 -11.38 10.64
C LEU A 560 15.83 -12.83 10.75
N MET A 561 14.50 -13.05 10.84
CA MET A 561 13.92 -14.38 10.67
C MET A 561 13.65 -14.63 9.19
N GLY A 562 14.44 -15.52 8.58
CA GLY A 562 14.33 -15.89 7.17
C GLY A 562 13.88 -17.34 6.97
N ARG A 563 13.42 -17.68 5.76
CA ARG A 563 13.16 -19.07 5.37
C ARG A 563 14.40 -19.62 4.66
N ASP A 564 15.01 -20.64 5.22
CA ASP A 564 16.12 -21.34 4.56
C ASP A 564 15.55 -22.27 3.47
N TYR A 565 16.02 -22.12 2.23
CA TYR A 565 15.44 -22.80 1.05
C TYR A 565 15.56 -24.33 1.06
N TYR A 566 16.28 -24.91 2.02
CA TYR A 566 16.47 -26.36 2.08
C TYR A 566 16.19 -27.03 3.45
N TYR A 567 16.03 -26.29 4.56
CA TYR A 567 15.71 -26.88 5.87
C TYR A 567 15.01 -25.90 6.84
N GLY A 568 13.76 -25.51 6.57
CA GLY A 568 12.91 -24.82 7.57
C GLY A 568 13.34 -23.41 8.00
N GLU A 569 12.73 -22.87 9.05
CA GLU A 569 12.97 -21.51 9.58
C GLU A 569 14.46 -21.32 9.96
N GLY A 570 15.13 -20.36 9.33
CA GLY A 570 16.53 -20.00 9.56
C GLY A 570 16.67 -18.58 10.10
N TYR A 571 17.71 -18.31 10.89
CA TYR A 571 17.98 -16.98 11.44
C TYR A 571 19.16 -16.37 10.71
N GLY A 572 18.92 -15.30 9.95
CA GLY A 572 19.93 -14.51 9.26
C GLY A 572 20.37 -13.29 10.08
N MET A 573 21.52 -12.70 9.73
CA MET A 573 22.01 -11.46 10.35
C MET A 573 22.29 -10.44 9.24
N ASP A 574 21.78 -9.21 9.41
CA ASP A 574 22.06 -8.09 8.51
C ASP A 574 23.35 -7.37 8.95
N PRO A 575 24.48 -7.57 8.24
CA PRO A 575 25.75 -6.97 8.63
C PRO A 575 25.73 -5.44 8.55
N GLY A 576 24.91 -4.83 7.67
CA GLY A 576 24.81 -3.38 7.54
C GLY A 576 24.15 -2.74 8.77
N LEU A 577 23.01 -3.27 9.19
CA LEU A 577 22.30 -2.79 10.38
C LEU A 577 23.10 -3.04 11.66
N ILE A 578 23.73 -4.22 11.78
CA ILE A 578 24.56 -4.55 12.94
C ILE A 578 25.76 -3.60 13.01
N LEU A 579 26.50 -3.38 11.92
CA LEU A 579 27.64 -2.46 11.93
C LEU A 579 27.24 -1.01 12.20
N ARG A 580 26.08 -0.55 11.72
CA ARG A 580 25.55 0.79 12.07
C ARG A 580 25.32 0.93 13.57
N ALA A 581 24.75 -0.08 14.21
CA ALA A 581 24.54 -0.07 15.66
C ALA A 581 25.86 -0.11 16.45
N LEU A 582 26.94 -0.61 15.83
CA LEU A 582 28.29 -0.69 16.41
C LEU A 582 29.18 0.53 16.14
N VAL A 583 28.65 1.59 15.52
CA VAL A 583 29.41 2.84 15.29
C VAL A 583 29.88 3.41 16.63
N GLY A 584 31.19 3.71 16.72
CA GLY A 584 31.83 4.21 17.95
C GLY A 584 32.04 3.16 19.05
N HIS A 585 31.73 1.88 18.81
CA HIS A 585 31.89 0.82 19.80
C HIS A 585 33.37 0.46 20.00
N SER A 586 33.83 0.44 21.26
CA SER A 586 35.26 0.26 21.61
C SER A 586 35.77 -1.18 21.56
N HIS A 587 34.91 -2.15 21.24
CA HIS A 587 35.20 -3.59 21.31
C HIS A 587 34.74 -4.37 20.06
N VAL A 588 35.13 -3.91 18.88
CA VAL A 588 34.99 -4.64 17.61
C VAL A 588 36.37 -5.10 17.17
N PHE A 589 36.55 -6.37 16.80
CA PHE A 589 37.87 -6.93 16.46
C PHE A 589 37.77 -7.86 15.24
N TRP A 590 38.83 -7.95 14.43
CA TRP A 590 38.91 -8.97 13.38
C TRP A 590 39.15 -10.37 13.96
N GLU A 591 38.68 -11.41 13.29
CA GLU A 591 38.86 -12.80 13.72
C GLU A 591 40.33 -13.25 13.71
N ASP A 592 41.09 -12.83 12.70
CA ASP A 592 42.52 -13.11 12.56
C ASP A 592 43.38 -12.26 13.52
N ARG A 593 42.85 -11.12 14.01
CA ARG A 593 43.56 -10.18 14.89
C ARG A 593 42.68 -9.72 16.07
N PRO A 594 42.56 -10.54 17.12
CA PRO A 594 41.66 -10.27 18.24
C PRO A 594 42.14 -9.18 19.20
N TYR A 595 43.32 -8.59 18.98
CA TYR A 595 43.94 -7.61 19.88
C TYR A 595 43.95 -6.18 19.34
N VAL A 596 43.58 -5.97 18.06
CA VAL A 596 43.53 -4.64 17.43
C VAL A 596 42.07 -4.23 17.27
N PRO A 597 41.59 -3.20 18.01
CA PRO A 597 40.22 -2.75 17.87
C PRO A 597 40.00 -2.12 16.49
N VAL A 598 38.85 -2.43 15.89
CA VAL A 598 38.39 -1.87 14.62
C VAL A 598 37.43 -0.74 14.93
N GLU A 599 37.75 0.47 14.48
CA GLU A 599 36.84 1.60 14.58
C GLU A 599 35.77 1.49 13.48
N ILE A 600 34.50 1.42 13.88
CA ILE A 600 33.37 1.48 12.96
C ILE A 600 32.88 2.92 12.89
N VAL A 601 32.87 3.49 11.68
CA VAL A 601 32.42 4.86 11.41
C VAL A 601 31.21 4.86 10.47
N GLU A 602 30.24 5.74 10.74
CA GLU A 602 29.12 5.97 9.84
C GLU A 602 29.59 6.85 8.67
N GLY A 603 29.35 6.39 7.44
CA GLY A 603 29.57 7.14 6.22
C GLY A 603 28.25 7.54 5.56
N LYS A 604 28.28 8.60 4.75
CA LYS A 604 27.17 8.99 3.87
C LYS A 604 27.60 8.79 2.41
N PRO A 605 26.68 8.43 1.50
CA PRO A 605 27.00 8.42 0.08
C PRO A 605 27.21 9.85 -0.42
N GLU A 606 28.12 10.02 -1.36
CA GLU A 606 28.46 11.33 -1.94
C GLU A 606 28.12 11.33 -3.45
N VAL A 607 27.80 12.50 -4.01
CA VAL A 607 27.64 12.68 -5.46
C VAL A 607 28.85 13.40 -6.00
N HIS A 608 29.55 12.75 -6.92
CA HIS A 608 30.75 13.26 -7.57
C HIS A 608 30.40 13.89 -8.92
N ILE A 609 30.94 15.08 -9.17
CA ILE A 609 30.83 15.80 -10.45
C ILE A 609 32.24 16.00 -11.01
N VAL A 610 32.61 15.20 -12.01
CA VAL A 610 33.96 15.14 -12.57
C VAL A 610 33.96 15.55 -14.06
N PRO A 611 34.85 16.45 -14.50
CA PRO A 611 34.99 16.77 -15.93
C PRO A 611 35.68 15.63 -16.70
N LYS A 612 35.01 15.05 -17.70
CA LYS A 612 35.54 13.96 -18.53
C LYS A 612 35.36 14.29 -20.02
N ALA A 613 36.47 14.36 -20.76
CA ALA A 613 36.49 14.62 -22.21
C ALA A 613 35.68 15.86 -22.69
N GLY A 614 35.62 16.93 -21.89
CA GLY A 614 34.88 18.15 -22.22
C GLY A 614 33.38 18.11 -21.89
N GLN A 615 32.92 17.09 -21.16
CA GLN A 615 31.58 16.92 -20.61
C GLN A 615 31.66 16.81 -19.07
N LEU A 616 30.55 17.04 -18.36
CA LEU A 616 30.45 16.79 -16.92
C LEU A 616 29.90 15.39 -16.69
N HIS A 617 30.60 14.58 -15.90
CA HIS A 617 30.17 13.27 -15.47
C HIS A 617 29.68 13.35 -14.03
N ILE A 618 28.45 12.91 -13.78
CA ILE A 618 27.85 12.90 -12.44
C ILE A 618 27.61 11.46 -12.02
N CYS A 619 28.23 11.02 -10.93
CA CYS A 619 28.05 9.66 -10.39
C CYS A 619 27.88 9.70 -8.87
N MET A 620 27.30 8.65 -8.30
CA MET A 620 27.19 8.46 -6.86
C MET A 620 28.28 7.50 -6.39
N ASP A 621 28.91 7.79 -5.26
CA ASP A 621 29.99 7.00 -4.67
C ASP A 621 29.80 6.80 -3.15
N PRO A 622 29.73 5.55 -2.65
CA PRO A 622 29.57 4.31 -3.42
C PRO A 622 28.18 4.19 -4.05
N TYR A 623 28.07 3.46 -5.15
CA TYR A 623 26.79 3.11 -5.77
C TYR A 623 26.17 1.90 -5.04
N PRO A 624 24.86 1.87 -4.74
CA PRO A 624 24.21 0.71 -4.14
C PRO A 624 24.24 -0.49 -5.09
N ASP A 625 24.78 -1.62 -4.63
CA ASP A 625 24.91 -2.82 -5.45
C ASP A 625 23.52 -3.43 -5.75
N SER A 626 23.29 -3.84 -7.00
CA SER A 626 21.98 -4.33 -7.46
C SER A 626 21.73 -5.82 -7.20
N HIS A 627 22.73 -6.50 -6.61
CA HIS A 627 22.71 -7.94 -6.32
C HIS A 627 22.50 -8.28 -4.83
N MET A 628 22.04 -7.34 -4.02
CA MET A 628 21.75 -7.59 -2.60
C MET A 628 20.45 -8.39 -2.47
N ASP A 629 20.43 -9.42 -1.61
CA ASP A 629 19.22 -10.19 -1.30
C ASP A 629 18.11 -9.25 -0.80
N ASP A 630 16.87 -9.44 -1.29
CA ASP A 630 15.68 -8.63 -0.96
C ASP A 630 15.41 -8.51 0.56
N ASP A 631 15.95 -9.43 1.35
CA ASP A 631 15.76 -9.47 2.81
C ASP A 631 16.77 -8.60 3.60
N LEU A 632 17.83 -8.07 2.97
CA LEU A 632 18.89 -7.29 3.63
C LEU A 632 18.77 -5.77 3.38
N SER A 633 19.20 -4.96 4.34
CA SER A 633 19.22 -3.51 4.18
C SER A 633 20.30 -3.10 3.15
N PRO A 634 19.96 -2.22 2.19
CA PRO A 634 20.91 -1.77 1.18
C PRO A 634 22.01 -0.95 1.86
N SER A 635 23.19 -1.54 1.93
CA SER A 635 24.34 -1.00 2.65
C SER A 635 25.62 -1.27 1.89
N CYS A 636 26.57 -0.35 2.01
CA CYS A 636 27.94 -0.52 1.52
C CYS A 636 28.89 -0.51 2.71
N ILE A 637 29.73 -1.53 2.82
CA ILE A 637 30.73 -1.66 3.88
C ILE A 637 32.10 -1.54 3.21
N ILE A 638 32.85 -0.50 3.58
CA ILE A 638 34.16 -0.19 3.00
C ILE A 638 35.21 -0.31 4.10
N LYS A 639 36.22 -1.14 3.87
CA LYS A 639 37.41 -1.23 4.73
C LYS A 639 38.38 -0.12 4.35
N GLU A 640 38.38 0.97 5.12
CA GLU A 640 39.27 2.12 4.86
C GLU A 640 40.72 1.82 5.27
N SER A 641 40.91 1.06 6.35
CA SER A 641 42.22 0.57 6.76
C SER A 641 42.08 -0.74 7.54
N GLN A 642 43.19 -1.34 7.96
CA GLN A 642 43.15 -2.56 8.79
C GLN A 642 42.51 -2.31 10.18
N ALA A 643 42.46 -1.06 10.65
CA ALA A 643 41.88 -0.68 11.93
C ALA A 643 40.56 0.12 11.81
N ARG A 644 40.03 0.32 10.60
CA ARG A 644 38.86 1.18 10.37
C ARG A 644 37.94 0.67 9.27
N VAL A 645 36.65 0.56 9.59
CA VAL A 645 35.59 0.15 8.67
C VAL A 645 34.52 1.23 8.63
N ARG A 646 34.16 1.66 7.42
CA ARG A 646 33.09 2.61 7.17
C ARG A 646 31.85 1.87 6.70
N VAL A 647 30.74 2.06 7.40
CA VAL A 647 29.43 1.53 7.01
C VAL A 647 28.57 2.67 6.46
N ILE A 648 27.99 2.47 5.29
CA ILE A 648 27.12 3.44 4.62
C ILE A 648 25.77 2.77 4.40
N ILE A 649 24.73 3.27 5.05
CA ILE A 649 23.37 2.81 4.82
C ILE A 649 22.72 3.71 3.77
N PHE A 650 22.22 3.09 2.70
CA PHE A 650 21.49 3.82 1.67
C PHE A 650 20.06 4.06 2.13
N GLU A 651 19.81 5.25 2.68
CA GLU A 651 18.46 5.74 2.88
C GLU A 651 17.66 5.75 1.55
N PRO A 652 16.31 5.70 1.60
CA PRO A 652 15.47 5.66 0.39
C PRO A 652 15.75 6.78 -0.62
N MET A 653 16.20 7.95 -0.15
CA MET A 653 16.63 9.06 -1.02
C MET A 653 17.88 8.69 -1.83
N HIS A 654 18.87 8.04 -1.20
CA HIS A 654 20.10 7.63 -1.86
C HIS A 654 19.84 6.58 -2.96
N LEU A 655 18.91 5.65 -2.71
CA LEU A 655 18.51 4.64 -3.70
C LEU A 655 17.81 5.26 -4.91
N LYS A 656 16.91 6.23 -4.70
CA LYS A 656 16.28 6.98 -5.79
C LYS A 656 17.30 7.79 -6.60
N MET A 657 18.28 8.38 -5.92
CA MET A 657 19.35 9.11 -6.60
C MET A 657 20.24 8.17 -7.43
N ALA A 658 20.57 6.99 -6.91
CA ALA A 658 21.28 5.96 -7.63
C ALA A 658 20.50 5.44 -8.85
N GLU A 659 19.19 5.26 -8.75
CA GLU A 659 18.32 4.88 -9.86
C GLU A 659 18.32 5.95 -10.98
N VAL A 660 18.23 7.22 -10.60
CA VAL A 660 18.25 8.35 -11.56
C VAL A 660 19.60 8.51 -12.23
N LEU A 661 20.71 8.32 -11.50
CA LEU A 661 22.06 8.48 -12.04
C LEU A 661 22.52 7.26 -12.84
N GLY A 662 22.01 6.08 -12.53
CA GLY A 662 22.48 4.81 -13.07
C GLY A 662 23.90 4.44 -12.57
N PRO A 663 24.32 3.17 -12.71
CA PRO A 663 25.61 2.68 -12.20
C PRO A 663 26.81 3.37 -12.86
N ASP A 664 26.69 3.73 -14.14
CA ASP A 664 27.75 4.42 -14.89
C ASP A 664 27.72 5.95 -14.72
N GLY A 665 26.73 6.51 -14.02
CA GLY A 665 26.51 7.95 -13.90
C GLY A 665 25.99 8.62 -15.20
N VAL A 666 25.77 9.94 -15.14
CA VAL A 666 25.18 10.74 -16.22
C VAL A 666 26.21 11.69 -16.84
N MET A 667 26.27 11.74 -18.17
CA MET A 667 27.12 12.66 -18.93
C MET A 667 26.33 13.89 -19.41
N ILE A 668 26.77 15.09 -19.04
CA ILE A 668 26.14 16.37 -19.41
C ILE A 668 27.01 17.15 -20.42
N PRO A 669 26.46 17.54 -21.58
CA PRO A 669 27.15 18.40 -22.55
C PRO A 669 27.46 19.79 -22.03
N LYS A 670 28.64 20.32 -22.41
CA LYS A 670 29.21 21.59 -21.93
C LYS A 670 28.25 22.81 -21.97
N GLY A 671 27.39 22.89 -22.98
CA GLY A 671 26.44 24.00 -23.16
C GLY A 671 25.26 24.06 -22.19
N ARG A 672 25.05 23.04 -21.35
CA ARG A 672 23.98 23.02 -20.31
C ARG A 672 24.51 22.76 -18.89
N SER A 673 25.82 22.93 -18.70
CA SER A 673 26.51 22.71 -17.43
C SER A 673 26.00 23.62 -16.31
N GLU A 674 25.82 24.92 -16.57
CA GLU A 674 25.35 25.90 -15.57
C GLU A 674 23.91 25.63 -15.10
N ASP A 675 23.01 25.24 -16.01
CA ASP A 675 21.61 24.93 -15.67
C ASP A 675 21.49 23.63 -14.85
N ALA A 676 22.34 22.64 -15.13
CA ALA A 676 22.41 21.41 -14.36
C ALA A 676 22.95 21.66 -12.93
N LEU A 677 24.02 22.45 -12.81
CA LEU A 677 24.62 22.79 -11.51
C LEU A 677 23.64 23.61 -10.63
N LYS A 678 22.88 24.56 -11.19
CA LYS A 678 21.83 25.29 -10.45
C LYS A 678 20.73 24.40 -9.91
N ARG A 679 20.35 23.35 -10.64
CA ARG A 679 19.32 22.40 -10.20
C ARG A 679 19.85 21.44 -9.13
N LEU A 680 21.13 21.07 -9.20
CA LEU A 680 21.79 20.22 -8.20
C LEU A 680 22.05 20.95 -6.87
N GLN A 681 22.21 22.28 -6.87
CA GLN A 681 22.37 23.06 -5.64
C GLN A 681 21.22 22.86 -4.63
N GLY A 682 19.98 22.64 -5.09
CA GLY A 682 18.85 22.32 -4.21
C GLY A 682 18.97 20.98 -3.48
N LEU A 683 19.73 20.04 -4.03
CA LEU A 683 19.96 18.70 -3.46
C LEU A 683 21.13 18.66 -2.47
N SER A 684 21.98 19.70 -2.44
CA SER A 684 23.17 19.81 -1.57
C SER A 684 22.86 19.72 -0.06
N ARG A 685 21.61 19.94 0.35
CA ARG A 685 21.17 19.87 1.76
C ARG A 685 21.05 18.44 2.29
N HIS A 686 20.90 17.45 1.42
CA HIS A 686 20.63 16.05 1.80
C HIS A 686 21.76 15.09 1.44
N VAL A 687 22.63 15.44 0.48
CA VAL A 687 23.76 14.63 0.06
C VAL A 687 24.99 15.52 -0.13
N ALA A 688 26.16 15.06 0.32
CA ALA A 688 27.41 15.77 0.10
C ALA A 688 27.75 15.73 -1.40
N ILE A 689 27.79 16.91 -2.04
CA ILE A 689 28.17 17.04 -3.45
C ILE A 689 29.64 17.42 -3.51
N GLN A 690 30.47 16.53 -4.08
CA GLN A 690 31.87 16.81 -4.42
C GLN A 690 31.94 17.21 -5.89
N SER A 691 32.42 18.41 -6.18
CA SER A 691 32.51 18.93 -7.55
C SER A 691 33.90 19.46 -7.83
N ASP A 692 34.52 18.97 -8.91
CA ASP A 692 35.77 19.51 -9.45
C ASP A 692 35.58 20.83 -10.21
N VAL A 693 34.33 21.24 -10.40
CA VAL A 693 33.96 22.56 -10.92
C VAL A 693 33.54 23.42 -9.74
N ALA A 694 34.07 24.64 -9.65
CA ALA A 694 33.63 25.65 -8.70
C ALA A 694 32.12 25.87 -8.81
N LEU A 695 31.34 25.10 -8.04
CA LEU A 695 29.96 25.38 -7.78
C LEU A 695 29.99 26.70 -7.04
N ALA A 696 29.51 27.76 -7.69
CA ALA A 696 29.25 29.02 -7.04
C ALA A 696 28.10 28.82 -6.04
N ALA A 697 28.39 28.18 -4.90
CA ALA A 697 27.67 28.45 -3.68
C ALA A 697 28.02 29.91 -3.35
N ALA A 698 27.25 30.85 -3.90
CA ALA A 698 27.47 32.28 -3.75
C ALA A 698 27.44 32.76 -2.27
N GLU A 699 27.10 31.85 -1.34
CA GLU A 699 27.04 32.07 0.10
C GLU A 699 28.05 31.22 0.91
N ALA A 700 28.94 30.45 0.27
CA ALA A 700 29.94 29.65 0.99
C ALA A 700 31.21 30.46 1.31
N GLU A 701 31.64 30.44 2.57
CA GLU A 701 32.88 31.09 3.01
C GLU A 701 34.09 30.26 2.57
N THR A 702 34.95 30.84 1.73
CA THR A 702 36.17 30.17 1.25
C THR A 702 37.27 30.29 2.30
N VAL A 703 37.77 29.15 2.78
CA VAL A 703 38.84 29.06 3.78
C VAL A 703 40.12 28.58 3.09
N GLU A 704 41.27 29.16 3.44
CA GLU A 704 42.58 28.68 2.96
C GLU A 704 42.87 27.26 3.48
N PRO A 705 43.30 26.32 2.62
CA PRO A 705 43.52 24.92 2.99
C PRO A 705 44.71 24.81 3.96
N ASN A 706 44.48 24.17 5.11
CA ASN A 706 45.58 23.80 6.01
C ASN A 706 46.25 22.51 5.52
N CYS A 707 47.51 22.62 5.11
CA CYS A 707 48.32 21.48 4.62
C CYS A 707 49.22 20.89 5.72
N HIS A 708 49.02 21.28 6.98
CA HIS A 708 49.84 20.84 8.11
C HIS A 708 49.53 19.37 8.48
N PRO A 709 50.55 18.49 8.58
CA PRO A 709 50.35 17.09 8.93
C PRO A 709 50.21 16.89 10.45
N HIS A 710 49.23 16.08 10.83
CA HIS A 710 48.95 15.64 12.20
C HIS A 710 49.22 14.13 12.31
N LEU A 711 50.02 13.71 13.29
CA LEU A 711 50.26 12.31 13.62
C LEU A 711 49.38 11.93 14.82
N ARG A 712 48.35 11.12 14.58
CA ARG A 712 47.46 10.60 15.60
C ARG A 712 48.03 9.30 16.18
N LEU A 713 48.24 9.30 17.49
CA LEU A 713 48.75 8.15 18.22
C LEU A 713 47.64 7.48 19.04
N GLN A 714 47.59 6.16 18.99
CA GLN A 714 46.70 5.34 19.81
C GLN A 714 47.50 4.27 20.55
N ARG A 715 47.24 4.14 21.85
CA ARG A 715 47.87 3.13 22.69
C ARG A 715 47.27 1.74 22.44
N LEU A 716 48.13 0.76 22.17
CA LEU A 716 47.80 -0.67 22.12
C LEU A 716 48.22 -1.35 23.44
N GLU A 717 47.84 -2.61 23.67
CA GLU A 717 48.22 -3.35 24.89
C GLU A 717 49.75 -3.48 25.06
N GLN A 718 50.50 -3.58 23.95
CA GLN A 718 51.96 -3.70 23.96
C GLN A 718 52.67 -2.78 22.95
N GLY A 719 52.03 -1.69 22.50
CA GLY A 719 52.60 -0.88 21.42
C GLY A 719 51.84 0.41 21.10
N LEU A 720 52.10 0.95 19.91
CA LEU A 720 51.46 2.16 19.39
C LEU A 720 50.95 1.95 17.97
N ASN A 721 49.76 2.48 17.70
CA ASN A 721 49.30 2.71 16.33
C ASN A 721 49.48 4.20 16.01
N ALA A 722 50.10 4.50 14.87
CA ALA A 722 50.34 5.85 14.40
C ALA A 722 49.68 6.05 13.03
N GLU A 723 48.89 7.11 12.88
CA GLU A 723 48.22 7.47 11.63
C GLU A 723 48.52 8.93 11.29
N MET A 724 49.04 9.22 10.10
CA MET A 724 49.25 10.59 9.64
C MET A 724 48.06 11.09 8.83
N VAL A 725 47.53 12.24 9.21
CA VAL A 725 46.37 12.87 8.57
C VAL A 725 46.57 14.37 8.39
N VAL A 726 45.82 14.97 7.48
CA VAL A 726 45.69 16.42 7.31
C VAL A 726 44.24 16.80 7.62
N VAL A 727 44.04 17.97 8.23
CA VAL A 727 42.71 18.56 8.47
C VAL A 727 42.57 19.85 7.65
N PRO A 728 42.11 19.77 6.38
CA PRO A 728 42.19 20.88 5.43
C PRO A 728 41.37 22.11 5.83
N LEU A 729 40.27 21.92 6.56
CA LEU A 729 39.39 23.00 7.04
C LEU A 729 39.79 23.54 8.43
N GLY A 730 40.92 23.07 8.98
CA GLY A 730 41.42 23.49 10.28
C GLY A 730 40.51 23.10 11.45
N GLY A 731 40.68 23.77 12.60
CA GLY A 731 40.00 23.43 13.86
C GLY A 731 38.47 23.59 13.89
N GLN A 732 37.84 23.87 12.75
CA GLN A 732 36.38 23.94 12.61
C GLN A 732 35.77 22.57 12.24
N THR A 733 36.56 21.63 11.68
CA THR A 733 36.12 20.25 11.41
C THR A 733 37.06 19.23 12.03
N GLN A 734 36.53 18.04 12.35
CA GLN A 734 37.35 16.88 12.73
C GLN A 734 37.64 15.95 11.55
N ARG A 735 37.16 16.30 10.34
CA ARG A 735 37.28 15.48 9.14
C ARG A 735 38.73 15.51 8.66
N ALA A 736 39.40 14.39 8.86
CA ALA A 736 40.81 14.21 8.53
C ALA A 736 40.95 13.34 7.27
N PHE A 737 41.96 13.66 6.46
CA PHE A 737 42.25 12.98 5.20
C PHE A 737 43.70 12.50 5.20
N ALA A 738 43.99 11.42 4.47
CA ALA A 738 45.38 11.05 4.22
C ALA A 738 46.06 12.14 3.37
N PRO A 739 47.31 12.54 3.71
CA PRO A 739 48.05 13.55 2.96
C PRO A 739 48.13 13.22 1.46
N GLY A 740 47.73 14.15 0.59
CA GLY A 740 47.88 14.00 -0.86
C GLY A 740 46.93 13.01 -1.53
N ILE A 741 46.08 12.32 -0.77
CA ILE A 741 45.15 11.30 -1.25
C ILE A 741 43.70 11.81 -1.16
N GLY A 742 42.91 11.53 -2.20
CA GLY A 742 41.49 11.90 -2.30
C GLY A 742 41.22 13.21 -3.06
N ASN A 743 40.01 13.73 -2.93
CA ASN A 743 39.53 14.87 -3.71
C ASN A 743 40.20 16.19 -3.30
N ALA A 744 40.51 17.06 -4.27
CA ALA A 744 41.12 18.36 -4.05
C ALA A 744 40.11 19.43 -3.62
N HIS A 745 38.87 19.35 -4.05
CA HIS A 745 37.79 20.25 -3.63
C HIS A 745 37.05 19.66 -2.44
N LEU A 746 36.83 20.46 -1.40
CA LEU A 746 36.14 20.06 -0.18
C LEU A 746 35.10 21.12 0.19
N VAL A 747 33.85 20.70 0.34
CA VAL A 747 32.73 21.55 0.79
C VAL A 747 32.07 20.88 1.98
N GLU A 748 31.88 21.63 3.07
CA GLU A 748 31.27 21.11 4.30
C GLU A 748 30.32 22.15 4.91
N THR A 749 29.27 21.70 5.59
CA THR A 749 28.33 22.59 6.30
C THR A 749 28.53 22.42 7.80
N ILE A 750 28.95 23.49 8.48
CA ILE A 750 29.26 23.50 9.92
C ILE A 750 28.37 24.55 10.59
N GLU A 751 27.62 24.15 11.62
CA GLU A 751 26.73 25.06 12.38
C GLU A 751 25.80 25.92 11.49
N GLY A 752 25.35 25.36 10.36
CA GLY A 752 24.48 26.05 9.40
C GLY A 752 25.18 27.01 8.43
N LYS A 753 26.52 27.08 8.44
CA LYS A 753 27.34 27.80 7.46
C LYS A 753 28.06 26.83 6.54
N THR A 754 27.94 27.06 5.23
CA THR A 754 28.69 26.29 4.23
C THR A 754 30.08 26.88 4.09
N ILE A 755 31.12 26.09 4.34
CA ILE A 755 32.51 26.47 4.10
C ILE A 755 33.09 25.63 2.97
N GLN A 756 34.00 26.22 2.19
CA GLN A 756 34.66 25.52 1.08
C GLN A 756 36.16 25.75 1.10
N THR A 757 36.94 24.74 0.72
CA THR A 757 38.37 24.86 0.50
C THR A 757 38.83 24.03 -0.70
N ARG A 758 40.02 24.35 -1.22
CA ARG A 758 40.69 23.57 -2.25
C ARG A 758 42.03 23.09 -1.70
N ARG A 759 42.06 21.83 -1.28
CA ARG A 759 43.27 21.12 -0.84
C ARG A 759 44.40 21.26 -1.86
N LYS A 760 45.61 21.46 -1.36
CA LYS A 760 46.82 21.52 -2.17
C LYS A 760 47.54 20.17 -2.04
N LEU A 761 47.04 19.16 -2.74
CA LEU A 761 47.50 17.77 -2.60
C LEU A 761 49.02 17.61 -2.75
N GLU A 762 49.64 18.33 -3.71
CA GLU A 762 51.09 18.33 -3.88
C GLU A 762 51.83 18.92 -2.67
N GLU A 763 51.28 19.97 -2.05
CA GLU A 763 51.85 20.60 -0.85
C GLU A 763 51.65 19.72 0.40
N GLU A 764 50.50 19.03 0.51
CA GLU A 764 50.24 18.04 1.55
C GLU A 764 51.23 16.87 1.48
N THR A 765 51.46 16.30 0.29
CA THR A 765 52.43 15.22 0.09
C THR A 765 53.85 15.68 0.43
N ALA A 766 54.27 16.86 -0.06
CA ALA A 766 55.61 17.38 0.21
C ALA A 766 55.84 17.64 1.72
N ARG A 767 54.84 18.14 2.43
CA ARG A 767 54.92 18.35 3.89
C ARG A 767 54.89 17.03 4.67
N ALA A 768 54.13 16.04 4.21
CA ALA A 768 54.13 14.70 4.81
C ALA A 768 55.49 14.00 4.61
N GLU A 769 56.09 14.09 3.42
CA GLU A 769 57.44 13.59 3.15
C GLU A 769 58.48 14.29 4.04
N GLN A 770 58.40 15.61 4.19
CA GLN A 770 59.27 16.37 5.09
C GLN A 770 59.12 15.93 6.56
N ALA A 771 57.90 15.63 7.01
CA ALA A 771 57.64 15.11 8.35
C ALA A 771 58.20 13.68 8.55
N LEU A 772 58.13 12.83 7.51
CA LEU A 772 58.71 11.49 7.53
C LEU A 772 60.25 11.51 7.52
N GLU A 773 60.88 12.46 6.82
CA GLU A 773 62.34 12.65 6.88
C GLU A 773 62.81 13.01 8.31
N ALA A 774 61.97 13.72 9.06
CA ALA A 774 62.24 14.08 10.46
C ALA A 774 62.05 12.89 11.44
N VAL A 775 61.29 11.86 11.05
CA VAL A 775 61.00 10.67 11.87
C VAL A 775 61.51 9.40 11.19
N SER A 776 62.80 9.12 11.38
CA SER A 776 63.52 8.02 10.72
C SER A 776 62.86 6.62 10.84
N MET A 777 62.07 6.41 11.89
CA MET A 777 61.39 5.13 12.16
C MET A 777 60.11 4.94 11.32
N LEU A 778 59.48 6.02 10.85
CA LEU A 778 58.29 5.96 10.00
C LEU A 778 58.71 6.06 8.53
N ARG A 779 58.27 5.12 7.70
CA ARG A 779 58.48 5.15 6.25
C ARG A 779 57.15 5.10 5.51
N ALA A 780 57.02 5.84 4.42
CA ALA A 780 55.84 5.74 3.57
C ALA A 780 55.70 4.29 3.05
N ASN A 781 54.51 3.71 3.23
CA ASN A 781 54.20 2.39 2.68
C ASN A 781 54.06 2.47 1.15
N ALA A 782 54.36 1.38 0.43
CA ALA A 782 54.34 1.34 -1.04
C ALA A 782 52.98 1.69 -1.68
N ASN A 783 51.90 1.65 -0.89
CA ASN A 783 50.53 1.93 -1.32
C ASN A 783 50.06 3.37 -1.01
N GLY A 784 50.90 4.22 -0.39
CA GLY A 784 50.53 5.57 0.03
C GLY A 784 49.78 5.64 1.36
N ASP A 785 49.60 4.51 2.06
CA ASP A 785 48.97 4.47 3.38
C ASP A 785 49.93 4.99 4.45
N TYR A 786 49.55 6.07 5.14
CA TYR A 786 50.30 6.65 6.26
C TYR A 786 49.85 6.09 7.62
N VAL A 787 49.81 4.76 7.72
CA VAL A 787 49.45 4.03 8.96
C VAL A 787 50.57 3.07 9.33
N TRP A 788 50.98 3.11 10.61
CA TRP A 788 52.04 2.27 11.16
C TRP A 788 51.59 1.64 12.46
N VAL A 789 51.81 0.33 12.56
CA VAL A 789 51.61 -0.42 13.79
C VAL A 789 52.98 -0.78 14.35
N VAL A 790 53.26 -0.29 15.56
CA VAL A 790 54.49 -0.57 16.32
C VAL A 790 54.10 -1.48 17.47
N ASP A 791 54.25 -2.79 17.26
CA ASP A 791 53.82 -3.82 18.21
C ASP A 791 54.82 -4.07 19.34
N ASP A 792 56.04 -3.53 19.23
CA ASP A 792 57.09 -3.67 20.25
C ASP A 792 57.14 -2.45 21.18
N PRO A 793 57.13 -2.63 22.52
CA PRO A 793 57.17 -1.53 23.48
C PRO A 793 58.42 -0.65 23.39
N MET A 794 59.56 -1.19 22.97
CA MET A 794 60.81 -0.44 22.87
C MET A 794 60.81 0.46 21.64
N ASP A 795 60.39 -0.09 20.50
CA ASP A 795 60.22 0.68 19.27
C ASP A 795 59.17 1.80 19.46
N ALA A 796 58.11 1.53 20.23
CA ALA A 796 57.10 2.52 20.59
C ALA A 796 57.67 3.69 21.41
N LEU A 797 58.55 3.42 22.39
CA LEU A 797 59.19 4.45 23.20
C LEU A 797 60.25 5.24 22.40
N GLU A 798 60.99 4.56 21.52
CA GLU A 798 61.94 5.23 20.62
C GLU A 798 61.21 6.12 19.61
N LEU A 799 60.05 5.71 19.09
CA LEU A 799 59.21 6.53 18.23
C LEU A 799 58.77 7.80 18.97
N LEU A 800 58.31 7.68 20.22
CA LEU A 800 57.92 8.83 21.04
C LEU A 800 59.09 9.78 21.34
N GLU A 801 60.30 9.25 21.55
CA GLU A 801 61.52 10.05 21.72
C GLU A 801 61.86 10.83 20.44
N GLN A 802 61.79 10.19 19.27
CA GLN A 802 62.02 10.86 17.98
C GLN A 802 60.97 11.95 17.72
N LEU A 803 59.70 11.69 18.00
CA LEU A 803 58.60 12.64 17.81
C LEU A 803 58.72 13.88 18.71
N GLN A 804 59.31 13.77 19.90
CA GLN A 804 59.59 14.94 20.76
C GLN A 804 60.66 15.87 20.19
N ALA A 805 61.57 15.35 19.36
CA ALA A 805 62.62 16.14 18.72
C ALA A 805 62.12 16.87 17.46
N VAL A 806 60.92 16.54 16.95
CA VAL A 806 60.34 17.18 15.76
C VAL A 806 59.65 18.49 16.17
N PRO A 807 59.96 19.63 15.51
CA PRO A 807 59.26 20.88 15.78
C PRO A 807 57.76 20.78 15.45
N PRO A 808 56.86 21.34 16.29
CA PRO A 808 55.41 21.33 16.03
C PRO A 808 55.00 21.96 14.69
N GLU A 809 55.84 22.87 14.15
CA GLU A 809 55.64 23.48 12.83
C GLU A 809 55.77 22.47 11.68
N VAL A 810 56.50 21.36 11.89
CA VAL A 810 56.71 20.30 10.90
C VAL A 810 55.68 19.18 11.04
N LEU A 811 55.37 18.76 12.28
CA LEU A 811 54.44 17.66 12.56
C LEU A 811 53.77 17.89 13.92
N THR A 812 52.43 17.85 13.97
CA THR A 812 51.69 17.96 15.24
C THR A 812 51.28 16.57 15.70
N VAL A 813 51.59 16.21 16.94
CA VAL A 813 51.25 14.90 17.51
C VAL A 813 50.00 15.00 18.36
N GLU A 814 49.00 14.17 18.09
CA GLU A 814 47.69 14.17 18.75
C GLU A 814 47.34 12.81 19.34
N TRP A 815 46.63 12.80 20.48
CA TRP A 815 46.11 11.59 21.13
C TRP A 815 44.58 11.67 21.18
N PRO A 816 43.86 11.16 20.15
CA PRO A 816 42.40 11.26 20.08
C PRO A 816 41.68 10.42 21.15
N LYS A 817 42.30 9.34 21.65
CA LYS A 817 41.75 8.46 22.69
C LYS A 817 42.87 7.98 23.63
N GLY A 818 42.70 8.18 24.93
CA GLY A 818 43.63 7.74 25.99
C GLY A 818 44.58 8.82 26.50
N ASP A 819 45.23 8.56 27.65
CA ASP A 819 46.21 9.49 28.23
C ASP A 819 47.54 9.46 27.44
N PRO A 820 48.17 10.63 27.18
CA PRO A 820 49.41 10.70 26.42
C PRO A 820 50.56 10.03 27.16
N ILE A 821 51.36 9.23 26.45
CA ILE A 821 52.59 8.67 26.98
C ILE A 821 53.70 9.71 26.80
N THR A 822 54.35 10.10 27.91
CA THR A 822 55.46 11.06 27.87
C THR A 822 56.78 10.33 28.14
N VAL A 823 57.69 10.40 27.18
CA VAL A 823 59.10 10.01 27.36
C VAL A 823 59.85 11.23 27.88
N ARG A 824 60.80 11.07 28.80
CA ARG A 824 61.62 12.19 29.30
C ARG A 824 63.08 11.77 29.32
N SER A 825 63.94 12.61 28.74
CA SER A 825 65.38 12.40 28.85
C SER A 825 65.87 12.86 30.22
N LEU A 826 66.62 12.00 30.89
CA LEU A 826 67.29 12.34 32.14
C LEU A 826 68.68 12.90 31.82
N SER A 827 68.96 14.13 32.24
CA SER A 827 70.29 14.70 32.09
C SER A 827 71.16 14.38 33.31
N PRO A 828 72.50 14.23 33.16
CA PRO A 828 73.40 14.00 34.30
C PRO A 828 73.34 15.11 35.37
N GLN A 829 72.84 16.30 35.04
CA GLN A 829 72.73 17.41 36.00
C GLN A 829 71.51 17.29 36.94
N GLN A 830 70.55 16.39 36.66
CA GLN A 830 69.36 16.15 37.49
C GLN A 830 69.64 15.13 38.61
N PHE A 831 70.81 14.49 38.59
CA PHE A 831 71.26 13.52 39.57
C PHE A 831 71.91 14.22 40.78
N HIS A 832 71.31 14.07 41.96
CA HIS A 832 71.85 14.60 43.21
C HIS A 832 72.32 13.44 44.09
N LEU A 833 73.61 13.44 44.42
CA LEU A 833 74.23 12.43 45.28
C LEU A 833 74.58 13.06 46.62
N SER A 834 73.92 12.59 47.69
CA SER A 834 74.24 12.97 49.06
C SER A 834 74.94 11.81 49.74
N ILE A 835 76.22 11.99 50.08
CA ILE A 835 77.02 11.00 50.81
C ILE A 835 77.11 11.46 52.26
N ARG A 836 76.56 10.66 53.18
CA ARG A 836 76.64 10.90 54.63
C ARG A 836 77.50 9.81 55.26
N SER A 837 78.47 10.20 56.08
CA SER A 837 79.26 9.26 56.87
C SER A 837 78.52 8.93 58.17
N ALA A 838 78.18 7.67 58.38
CA ALA A 838 77.73 7.13 59.66
C ALA A 838 78.74 6.09 60.16
N GLN A 839 78.84 5.91 61.49
CA GLN A 839 79.90 5.11 62.13
C GLN A 839 80.05 3.71 61.50
N ASP A 840 81.17 3.54 60.80
CA ASP A 840 81.69 2.36 60.08
C ASP A 840 81.09 2.02 58.69
N TRP A 841 80.24 2.87 58.10
CA TRP A 841 79.74 2.67 56.72
C TRP A 841 79.34 4.00 56.04
N PHE A 842 79.56 4.10 54.72
CA PHE A 842 79.09 5.23 53.92
C PHE A 842 77.64 4.96 53.49
N GLU A 843 76.72 5.86 53.85
CA GLU A 843 75.35 5.84 53.35
C GLU A 843 75.29 6.77 52.13
N VAL A 844 74.97 6.17 50.98
CA VAL A 844 74.88 6.85 49.69
C VAL A 844 73.40 6.96 49.32
N GLU A 845 72.84 8.16 49.46
CA GLU A 845 71.50 8.48 48.96
C GLU A 845 71.64 9.22 47.63
N GLY A 846 71.33 8.52 46.54
CA GLY A 846 71.20 9.12 45.22
C GLY A 846 69.73 9.33 44.89
N GLU A 847 69.37 10.54 44.44
CA GLU A 847 68.02 10.87 44.01
C GLU A 847 68.08 11.55 42.64
N VAL A 848 67.20 11.14 41.73
CA VAL A 848 67.01 11.79 40.43
C VAL A 848 65.71 12.55 40.48
N ARG A 849 65.78 13.87 40.30
CA ARG A 849 64.60 14.72 40.24
C ARG A 849 64.16 14.86 38.79
N VAL A 850 63.04 14.23 38.45
CA VAL A 850 62.48 14.22 37.08
C VAL A 850 61.60 15.46 36.86
N ASP A 851 60.94 15.98 37.90
CA ASP A 851 60.17 17.24 37.89
C ASP A 851 60.01 17.85 39.32
N GLN A 852 59.23 18.92 39.49
CA GLN A 852 58.89 19.51 40.78
C GLN A 852 58.18 18.51 41.71
N ASP A 853 57.39 17.58 41.15
CA ASP A 853 56.53 16.62 41.87
C ASP A 853 56.98 15.14 41.79
N LEU A 854 58.00 14.81 40.99
CA LEU A 854 58.47 13.42 40.81
C LEU A 854 59.96 13.26 41.14
N MET A 855 60.23 12.53 42.22
CA MET A 855 61.57 12.20 42.70
C MET A 855 61.73 10.68 42.75
N VAL A 856 62.74 10.16 42.03
CA VAL A 856 63.00 8.73 41.93
C VAL A 856 64.28 8.39 42.68
N LYS A 857 64.23 7.37 43.55
CA LYS A 857 65.38 6.90 44.34
C LYS A 857 66.31 6.07 43.46
N MET A 858 67.62 6.29 43.59
CA MET A 858 68.66 5.59 42.81
C MET A 858 68.57 4.06 42.90
N ARG A 859 68.17 3.51 44.05
CA ARG A 859 68.01 2.06 44.21
C ARG A 859 66.95 1.47 43.27
N THR A 860 65.81 2.15 43.09
CA THR A 860 64.74 1.71 42.20
C THR A 860 65.18 1.74 40.73
N LEU A 861 65.99 2.74 40.36
CA LEU A 861 66.59 2.81 39.02
C LEU A 861 67.60 1.69 38.79
N LEU A 862 68.48 1.41 39.76
CA LEU A 862 69.47 0.34 39.66
C LEU A 862 68.83 -1.06 39.60
N ASP A 863 67.79 -1.30 40.39
CA ASP A 863 67.03 -2.56 40.38
C ASP A 863 66.32 -2.77 39.02
N GLN A 864 65.81 -1.70 38.41
CA GLN A 864 65.19 -1.78 37.08
C GLN A 864 66.24 -1.94 35.96
N ILE A 865 67.38 -1.25 36.04
CA ILE A 865 68.51 -1.42 35.11
C ILE A 865 69.11 -2.84 35.17
N GLU A 866 69.22 -3.46 36.37
CA GLU A 866 69.67 -4.85 36.49
C GLU A 866 68.67 -5.86 35.90
N SER A 867 67.37 -5.50 35.85
CA SER A 867 66.30 -6.38 35.37
C SER A 867 66.03 -6.31 33.86
N SER A 868 66.52 -5.26 33.17
CA SER A 868 66.27 -5.03 31.75
C SER A 868 67.46 -4.37 31.06
N ASP A 869 68.00 -5.00 30.01
CA ASP A 869 69.18 -4.56 29.24
C ASP A 869 68.85 -3.46 28.18
N ASN A 870 67.87 -2.61 28.51
CA ASN A 870 67.17 -1.73 27.57
C ASN A 870 67.45 -0.24 27.85
N ARG A 871 67.36 0.61 26.82
CA ARG A 871 67.62 2.06 26.90
C ARG A 871 66.53 2.86 27.64
N PHE A 872 65.33 2.32 27.81
CA PHE A 872 64.19 2.97 28.47
C PHE A 872 63.84 2.22 29.77
N ILE A 873 63.37 2.97 30.78
CA ILE A 873 62.98 2.47 32.13
C ILE A 873 61.52 2.79 32.40
#